data_AF-H8IQJ6-F1
#
_entry.id   AF-H8IQJ6-F1
#
_cell.length_a   1.000
_cell.length_b   1.000
_cell.length_c   1.000
_cell.angle_alpha   90.00
_cell.angle_beta   90.00
_cell.angle_gamma   90.00
#
_symmetry.space_group_name_H-M   'P 1'
#
loop_
_entity.id
_entity.type
_entity.pdbx_description
1 polymer ?
#
loop_
_entity_poly.entity_id
_entity_poly.type
_entity_poly.pdbx_seq_one_letter_code
_entity_poly.pdbx_strand_id
1 'polypeptide(L)'
;MVVGRDAQADVQIADPRISRAHLILRFDQGRWLAIDNGSLNGTYLNGYRMPVIDIHDGQSIHVGNPRGPHLTFAIGPRQGQATRPARTRPSHDSGPPTLTWSAVGEQTNPTHHRPPPRRGVPRGPLPRPAPPLPLAAPSPVRGAPPEELTVIDPGSPARLRAAPATEFTVIDAKTADVSNLATRFVRLLSPRASSAAGTTGALTIGRAPENDIVVPDVLASRRHATLVPTPLGTEIRDNSVNGTFVNGTRVGSAILSEDDVVTIGNVDLVFRGGTLTKRSEAASRSGGLEVRNVKYVVDNGKQLLDDISLVARPGTLTAVIGGSGAGKSTLARLIAGYTTPSSGSVTFEGHNIHAEYASLRSRIGMVPQDDVVHRQLTVNQALGYAAELRLPPDTGKADRAGVVAQVLEELDLTKHADTRVDKLSGGQRKRASVALELLTGPSLLILDEPTSGLDPALDLQVMTMLRQLADAGRVVLVVTHSLSYLDVCDQVLLMAPGGKTAYRGSPEQIGDAMGTTNWAKIFTQVGADPDEANRRFVERSEAQKRMPDKADEPSGLGEPVHTSVRRQISTIARRQFRLVVADRAYFVFLALLPFIMGSLSLTVPGSNGFHAPGPNAGTPDEAAQILALLMPAAAFMGTALTIRDLVGERAIFQREQAVGLSTTAYLLAKSAVFCAFAILQSAIVTAIVVAGKGAPTRGANLFGHSTIGATVELFATVAATCVASAILGLAISSLVRSSEQIMPLFVVTVMAQLVLCGGMVPVTGRLGLNQLSWAMPARWGYAAASSTVDLRHLVPGSLLSQDRFWQHAPKTWLLDMAMLAALSLLYGGFVRWKIRLRR
;
A
#
# COMPACT_ATOMS: atom_id res chain seq x y z
N MET A 1 -37.72 -19.57 -16.87
CA MET A 1 -37.03 -19.43 -18.17
C MET A 1 -36.11 -18.23 -18.09
N VAL A 2 -34.85 -18.36 -18.48
CA VAL A 2 -33.84 -17.28 -18.46
C VAL A 2 -33.62 -16.77 -19.88
N VAL A 3 -33.70 -15.46 -20.04
CA VAL A 3 -33.42 -14.75 -21.29
C VAL A 3 -32.15 -13.93 -21.12
N GLY A 4 -31.21 -14.03 -22.05
CA GLY A 4 -29.92 -13.34 -21.92
C GLY A 4 -28.97 -13.60 -23.08
N ARG A 5 -27.74 -13.11 -22.97
CA ARG A 5 -26.71 -13.27 -24.01
C ARG A 5 -25.94 -14.59 -23.92
N ASP A 6 -25.98 -15.26 -22.76
CA ASP A 6 -25.17 -16.45 -22.52
C ASP A 6 -25.64 -17.68 -23.31
N ALA A 7 -24.72 -18.59 -23.61
CA ALA A 7 -25.03 -19.83 -24.31
C ALA A 7 -25.84 -20.84 -23.47
N GLN A 8 -25.95 -20.62 -22.15
CA GLN A 8 -26.79 -21.41 -21.24
C GLN A 8 -28.16 -20.76 -20.97
N ALA A 9 -28.52 -19.64 -21.62
CA ALA A 9 -29.84 -19.03 -21.49
C ALA A 9 -30.88 -19.77 -22.34
N ASP A 10 -32.06 -20.06 -21.78
CA ASP A 10 -33.18 -20.72 -22.49
C ASP A 10 -33.60 -19.96 -23.76
N VAL A 11 -33.50 -18.62 -23.75
CA VAL A 11 -33.64 -17.77 -24.93
C VAL A 11 -32.42 -16.89 -25.05
N GLN A 12 -31.56 -17.21 -26.02
CA GLN A 12 -30.34 -16.44 -26.30
C GLN A 12 -30.63 -15.24 -27.20
N ILE A 13 -30.16 -14.05 -26.79
CA ILE A 13 -30.18 -12.83 -27.60
C ILE A 13 -28.75 -12.31 -27.74
N ALA A 14 -28.20 -12.40 -28.95
CA ALA A 14 -26.83 -12.02 -29.27
C ALA A 14 -26.62 -10.49 -29.43
N ASP A 15 -27.05 -9.69 -28.45
CA ASP A 15 -26.81 -8.24 -28.39
C ASP A 15 -25.86 -7.90 -27.22
N PRO A 16 -24.72 -7.23 -27.44
CA PRO A 16 -23.74 -6.96 -26.39
C PRO A 16 -24.28 -6.11 -25.22
N ARG A 17 -25.40 -5.41 -25.40
CA ARG A 17 -26.07 -4.62 -24.35
C ARG A 17 -26.89 -5.49 -23.39
N ILE A 18 -27.02 -6.79 -23.67
CA ILE A 18 -27.78 -7.73 -22.87
C ILE A 18 -26.82 -8.51 -21.94
N SER A 19 -27.11 -8.48 -20.63
CA SER A 19 -26.44 -9.30 -19.61
C SER A 19 -26.50 -10.80 -19.92
N ARG A 20 -25.55 -11.57 -19.38
CA ARG A 20 -25.44 -13.03 -19.58
C ARG A 20 -26.75 -13.75 -19.23
N ALA A 21 -27.29 -13.50 -18.04
CA ALA A 21 -28.69 -13.76 -17.67
C ALA A 21 -29.35 -12.40 -17.38
N HIS A 22 -30.19 -11.91 -18.30
CA HIS A 22 -30.75 -10.55 -18.24
C HIS A 22 -32.11 -10.50 -17.56
N LEU A 23 -32.97 -11.45 -17.89
CA LEU A 23 -34.37 -11.45 -17.53
C LEU A 23 -34.80 -12.88 -17.17
N ILE A 24 -35.54 -13.02 -16.09
CA ILE A 24 -36.13 -14.29 -15.66
C ILE A 24 -37.64 -14.22 -15.86
N LEU A 25 -38.17 -15.09 -16.72
CA LEU A 25 -39.60 -15.32 -16.84
C LEU A 25 -40.01 -16.40 -15.83
N ARG A 26 -40.96 -16.05 -14.97
CA ARG A 26 -41.52 -16.91 -13.91
C ARG A 26 -43.04 -16.85 -13.95
N PHE A 27 -43.70 -17.98 -13.80
CA PHE A 27 -45.14 -18.02 -13.54
C PHE A 27 -45.36 -18.00 -12.02
N ASP A 28 -46.12 -17.03 -11.52
CA ASP A 28 -46.43 -16.90 -10.09
C ASP A 28 -47.86 -16.37 -9.89
N GLN A 29 -48.54 -16.86 -8.85
CA GLN A 29 -49.92 -16.50 -8.48
C GLN A 29 -50.94 -16.43 -9.66
N GLY A 30 -50.73 -17.23 -10.71
CA GLY A 30 -51.61 -17.28 -11.88
C GLY A 30 -51.26 -16.29 -13.01
N ARG A 31 -50.15 -15.56 -12.91
CA ARG A 31 -49.65 -14.62 -13.93
C ARG A 31 -48.23 -14.98 -14.37
N TRP A 32 -47.86 -14.56 -15.58
CA TRP A 32 -46.45 -14.55 -16.00
C TRP A 32 -45.80 -13.24 -15.58
N LEU A 33 -44.61 -13.32 -15.02
CA LEU A 33 -43.79 -12.18 -14.59
C LEU A 33 -42.46 -12.24 -15.33
N ALA A 34 -42.03 -11.10 -15.86
CA ALA A 34 -40.70 -10.88 -16.39
C ALA A 34 -39.90 -10.04 -15.38
N ILE A 35 -38.90 -10.64 -14.74
CA ILE A 35 -38.12 -10.06 -13.65
C ILE A 35 -36.71 -9.75 -14.16
N ASP A 36 -36.28 -8.50 -14.09
CA ASP A 36 -34.93 -8.07 -14.45
C ASP A 36 -33.91 -8.65 -13.45
N ASN A 37 -32.97 -9.45 -13.95
CA ASN A 37 -32.04 -10.20 -13.11
C ASN A 37 -30.80 -9.37 -12.74
N GLY A 38 -31.01 -8.15 -12.23
CA GLY A 38 -29.95 -7.19 -11.94
C GLY A 38 -29.15 -6.81 -13.18
N SER A 39 -29.82 -6.64 -14.32
CA SER A 39 -29.14 -6.44 -15.60
C SER A 39 -28.43 -5.08 -15.66
N LEU A 40 -27.30 -5.02 -16.37
CA LEU A 40 -26.49 -3.78 -16.42
C LEU A 40 -27.30 -2.63 -17.03
N ASN A 41 -27.92 -2.90 -18.18
CA ASN A 41 -28.61 -1.88 -18.98
C ASN A 41 -30.13 -1.84 -18.77
N GLY A 42 -30.75 -2.85 -18.15
CA GLY A 42 -32.17 -2.84 -17.79
C GLY A 42 -33.14 -3.40 -18.84
N THR A 43 -34.26 -3.90 -18.32
CA THR A 43 -35.48 -4.22 -19.07
C THR A 43 -36.44 -3.03 -19.08
N TYR A 44 -37.11 -2.78 -20.22
CA TYR A 44 -37.95 -1.60 -20.44
C TYR A 44 -39.34 -1.93 -21.00
N LEU A 45 -40.36 -1.26 -20.47
CA LEU A 45 -41.71 -1.23 -21.02
C LEU A 45 -42.09 0.22 -21.32
N ASN A 46 -42.61 0.49 -22.52
CA ASN A 46 -43.01 1.84 -22.97
C ASN A 46 -41.92 2.93 -22.76
N GLY A 47 -40.65 2.54 -22.86
CA GLY A 47 -39.48 3.42 -22.67
C GLY A 47 -39.02 3.60 -21.22
N TYR A 48 -39.78 3.12 -20.22
CA TYR A 48 -39.43 3.18 -18.80
C TYR A 48 -38.75 1.89 -18.34
N ARG A 49 -37.66 2.01 -17.56
CA ARG A 49 -36.97 0.85 -16.99
C ARG A 49 -37.84 0.24 -15.89
N MET A 50 -38.15 -1.04 -15.97
CA MET A 50 -39.00 -1.74 -15.00
C MET A 50 -38.29 -2.99 -14.46
N PRO A 51 -38.16 -3.16 -13.13
CA PRO A 51 -37.48 -4.32 -12.54
C PRO A 51 -38.36 -5.58 -12.55
N VAL A 52 -39.68 -5.42 -12.61
CA VAL A 52 -40.66 -6.50 -12.77
C VAL A 52 -41.76 -6.01 -13.70
N ILE A 53 -42.20 -6.86 -14.63
CA ILE A 53 -43.26 -6.58 -15.60
C ILE A 53 -44.25 -7.75 -15.61
N ASP A 54 -45.53 -7.47 -15.39
CA ASP A 54 -46.62 -8.44 -15.63
C ASP A 54 -46.73 -8.71 -17.15
N ILE A 55 -46.60 -9.98 -17.54
CA ILE A 55 -46.69 -10.43 -18.93
C ILE A 55 -48.09 -10.98 -19.19
N HIS A 56 -48.80 -10.34 -20.12
CA HIS A 56 -50.05 -10.81 -20.71
C HIS A 56 -49.82 -11.23 -22.18
N ASP A 57 -50.85 -11.81 -22.79
CA ASP A 57 -50.79 -12.17 -24.21
C ASP A 57 -50.60 -10.92 -25.09
N GLY A 58 -49.79 -11.03 -26.14
CA GLY A 58 -49.36 -9.92 -26.99
C GLY A 58 -48.42 -8.89 -26.33
N GLN A 59 -48.10 -9.01 -25.05
CA GLN A 59 -47.27 -8.03 -24.34
C GLN A 59 -45.88 -7.93 -24.97
N SER A 60 -45.31 -6.72 -25.02
CA SER A 60 -43.96 -6.53 -25.58
C SER A 60 -43.07 -5.63 -24.72
N ILE A 61 -41.78 -6.01 -24.64
CA ILE A 61 -40.76 -5.31 -23.84
C ILE A 61 -39.47 -5.13 -24.65
N HIS A 62 -38.66 -4.12 -24.29
CA HIS A 62 -37.32 -3.94 -24.83
C HIS A 62 -36.26 -4.34 -23.80
N VAL A 63 -35.18 -4.96 -24.25
CA VAL A 63 -34.13 -5.51 -23.38
C VAL A 63 -32.80 -4.80 -23.63
N GLY A 64 -32.15 -4.30 -22.57
CA GLY A 64 -30.83 -3.67 -22.63
C GLY A 64 -30.75 -2.23 -23.17
N ASN A 65 -31.87 -1.58 -23.49
CA ASN A 65 -32.12 -0.12 -23.50
C ASN A 65 -33.56 0.14 -24.01
N PRO A 66 -34.11 1.38 -23.94
CA PRO A 66 -35.46 1.71 -24.43
C PRO A 66 -35.76 1.43 -25.92
N ARG A 67 -34.74 1.18 -26.74
CA ARG A 67 -34.81 0.82 -28.17
C ARG A 67 -33.97 -0.43 -28.47
N GLY A 68 -33.83 -1.32 -27.48
CA GLY A 68 -33.06 -2.57 -27.60
C GLY A 68 -33.80 -3.66 -28.37
N PRO A 69 -33.27 -4.90 -28.40
CA PRO A 69 -34.01 -6.05 -28.89
C PRO A 69 -35.40 -6.16 -28.25
N HIS A 70 -36.40 -6.37 -29.09
CA HIS A 70 -37.82 -6.39 -28.74
C HIS A 70 -38.28 -7.83 -28.51
N LEU A 71 -38.89 -8.11 -27.36
CA LEU A 71 -39.49 -9.39 -27.04
C LEU A 71 -41.00 -9.23 -26.97
N THR A 72 -41.72 -9.99 -27.79
CA THR A 72 -43.18 -10.09 -27.77
C THR A 72 -43.56 -11.46 -27.24
N PHE A 73 -44.47 -11.50 -26.26
CA PHE A 73 -44.91 -12.73 -25.60
C PHE A 73 -46.27 -13.17 -26.13
N ALA A 74 -46.39 -14.44 -26.48
CA ALA A 74 -47.65 -15.10 -26.75
C ALA A 74 -47.94 -16.13 -25.65
N ILE A 75 -49.11 -16.07 -25.02
CA ILE A 75 -49.53 -16.97 -23.94
C ILE A 75 -50.59 -17.93 -24.50
N GLY A 76 -50.17 -19.13 -24.85
CA GLY A 76 -51.07 -20.14 -25.41
C GLY A 76 -52.21 -20.55 -24.44
N PRO A 77 -53.39 -20.94 -24.97
CA PRO A 77 -54.48 -21.45 -24.15
C PRO A 77 -54.09 -22.74 -23.42
N ARG A 78 -54.63 -22.91 -22.21
CA ARG A 78 -54.40 -24.09 -21.36
C ARG A 78 -54.87 -25.37 -22.05
N GLN A 79 -53.96 -26.12 -22.68
CA GLN A 79 -54.22 -27.52 -23.02
C GLN A 79 -54.16 -28.37 -21.75
N GLY A 80 -55.27 -29.04 -21.44
CA GLY A 80 -55.39 -29.94 -20.30
C GLY A 80 -55.01 -31.38 -20.62
N GLN A 81 -54.78 -32.15 -19.55
CA GLN A 81 -54.49 -33.59 -19.51
C GLN A 81 -53.10 -34.06 -20.00
N ALA A 82 -52.19 -34.18 -19.02
CA ALA A 82 -51.22 -35.27 -18.98
C ALA A 82 -51.53 -36.15 -17.75
N THR A 83 -51.37 -37.46 -17.90
CA THR A 83 -51.83 -38.53 -16.99
C THR A 83 -51.10 -38.57 -15.63
N ARG A 84 -51.83 -39.00 -14.59
CA ARG A 84 -51.29 -39.38 -13.27
C ARG A 84 -50.99 -40.89 -13.23
N PRO A 85 -49.74 -41.32 -12.92
CA PRO A 85 -49.47 -42.61 -12.30
C PRO A 85 -49.70 -42.56 -10.77
N ALA A 86 -49.73 -43.72 -10.13
CA ALA A 86 -50.32 -43.91 -8.81
C ALA A 86 -49.53 -43.35 -7.61
N ARG A 87 -50.26 -43.01 -6.54
CA ARG A 87 -49.73 -42.80 -5.18
C ARG A 87 -49.75 -44.11 -4.40
N THR A 88 -48.65 -44.42 -3.72
CA THR A 88 -48.65 -45.22 -2.49
C THR A 88 -48.19 -44.33 -1.31
N ARG A 89 -48.82 -44.53 -0.15
CA ARG A 89 -48.57 -43.88 1.16
C ARG A 89 -47.81 -44.89 2.06
N PRO A 90 -47.06 -44.48 3.11
CA PRO A 90 -47.54 -43.71 4.28
C PRO A 90 -46.53 -42.61 4.74
N SER A 91 -46.66 -41.85 5.85
CA SER A 91 -47.64 -41.71 6.95
C SER A 91 -47.61 -40.25 7.49
N HIS A 92 -48.61 -39.84 8.29
CA HIS A 92 -48.54 -38.63 9.15
C HIS A 92 -47.43 -38.82 10.22
N ASP A 93 -46.73 -37.77 10.70
CA ASP A 93 -47.26 -36.86 11.74
C ASP A 93 -46.52 -35.50 11.86
N SER A 94 -47.21 -34.55 12.50
CA SER A 94 -46.84 -33.30 13.24
C SER A 94 -45.63 -32.40 12.87
N GLY A 95 -45.84 -31.10 13.11
CA GLY A 95 -44.87 -30.01 12.86
C GLY A 95 -43.83 -29.75 13.97
N PRO A 96 -43.16 -28.58 13.95
CA PRO A 96 -41.84 -28.41 14.56
C PRO A 96 -41.85 -28.07 16.07
N PRO A 97 -40.91 -28.62 16.87
CA PRO A 97 -40.70 -28.19 18.25
C PRO A 97 -39.55 -27.19 18.40
N THR A 98 -39.89 -26.02 18.94
CA THR A 98 -38.98 -25.14 19.70
C THR A 98 -38.77 -25.72 21.10
N LEU A 99 -37.54 -25.86 21.60
CA LEU A 99 -37.17 -26.06 23.03
C LEU A 99 -35.70 -25.62 23.17
N THR A 100 -35.33 -24.52 23.87
CA THR A 100 -35.11 -24.38 25.33
C THR A 100 -34.21 -25.46 25.96
N TRP A 101 -33.07 -25.03 26.51
CA TRP A 101 -32.18 -25.88 27.30
C TRP A 101 -32.53 -25.82 28.80
N SER A 102 -32.81 -26.98 29.39
CA SER A 102 -32.90 -27.20 30.84
C SER A 102 -31.77 -28.13 31.28
N ALA A 103 -31.32 -27.98 32.53
CA ALA A 103 -30.19 -28.71 33.10
C ALA A 103 -30.60 -29.93 33.96
N VAL A 104 -29.59 -30.64 34.49
CA VAL A 104 -29.65 -31.83 35.37
C VAL A 104 -29.97 -33.13 34.60
N GLY A 105 -29.27 -34.26 34.78
CA GLY A 105 -28.08 -34.55 35.58
C GLY A 105 -27.78 -36.07 35.65
N GLU A 106 -26.86 -36.46 36.54
CA GLU A 106 -26.59 -37.83 37.05
C GLU A 106 -25.48 -38.68 36.39
N GLN A 107 -25.11 -39.77 37.07
CA GLN A 107 -23.75 -40.28 37.28
C GLN A 107 -23.43 -41.56 36.48
N THR A 108 -22.14 -41.79 36.19
CA THR A 108 -21.39 -43.01 36.63
C THR A 108 -19.90 -42.92 36.26
N ASN A 109 -19.07 -43.71 36.95
CA ASN A 109 -17.59 -43.74 36.93
C ASN A 109 -17.19 -45.18 37.38
N PRO A 110 -15.92 -45.67 37.36
CA PRO A 110 -14.69 -45.20 36.68
C PRO A 110 -13.94 -46.30 35.90
N THR A 111 -12.82 -45.98 35.23
CA THR A 111 -11.52 -46.69 35.42
C THR A 111 -10.31 -45.98 34.78
N HIS A 112 -9.13 -46.28 35.34
CA HIS A 112 -7.82 -45.61 35.24
C HIS A 112 -7.20 -45.35 33.85
N HIS A 113 -6.45 -44.24 33.71
CA HIS A 113 -4.97 -44.24 33.65
C HIS A 113 -4.37 -42.81 33.89
N ARG A 114 -3.10 -42.73 34.31
CA ARG A 114 -2.45 -41.50 34.86
C ARG A 114 -1.01 -41.32 34.35
N PRO A 115 -0.59 -40.08 33.98
CA PRO A 115 0.81 -39.62 34.00
C PRO A 115 1.04 -38.42 34.97
N PRO A 116 2.29 -37.91 35.17
CA PRO A 116 2.76 -37.42 36.48
C PRO A 116 2.65 -35.90 36.77
N PRO A 117 2.91 -35.44 38.01
CA PRO A 117 2.69 -34.06 38.44
C PRO A 117 3.84 -33.09 38.10
N ARG A 118 3.51 -31.81 37.89
CA ARG A 118 4.49 -30.69 37.91
C ARG A 118 4.37 -29.88 39.20
N ARG A 119 5.52 -29.41 39.69
CA ARG A 119 5.70 -28.66 40.94
C ARG A 119 5.01 -27.30 40.90
N GLY A 120 4.51 -26.84 42.04
CA GLY A 120 3.87 -25.53 42.21
C GLY A 120 4.86 -24.37 42.34
N VAL A 121 4.34 -23.15 42.17
CA VAL A 121 4.98 -21.85 42.42
C VAL A 121 4.00 -20.99 43.24
N PRO A 122 4.44 -20.11 44.17
CA PRO A 122 3.56 -19.56 45.20
C PRO A 122 2.53 -18.52 44.71
N ARG A 123 1.41 -18.41 45.44
CA ARG A 123 0.41 -17.34 45.27
C ARG A 123 0.89 -16.02 45.87
N GLY A 124 0.89 -14.95 45.07
CA GLY A 124 0.86 -13.56 45.56
C GLY A 124 -0.59 -13.08 45.81
N PRO A 125 -0.81 -12.00 46.57
CA PRO A 125 -2.15 -11.56 47.00
C PRO A 125 -2.93 -10.84 45.88
N LEU A 126 -4.27 -10.99 45.93
CA LEU A 126 -5.23 -10.35 45.03
C LEU A 126 -5.47 -8.86 45.37
N PRO A 127 -5.70 -7.97 44.38
CA PRO A 127 -6.19 -6.62 44.64
C PRO A 127 -7.68 -6.61 45.01
N ARG A 128 -8.09 -5.62 45.82
CA ARG A 128 -9.49 -5.42 46.28
C ARG A 128 -10.38 -4.82 45.17
N PRO A 129 -11.70 -5.09 45.18
CA PRO A 129 -12.67 -4.42 44.29
C PRO A 129 -13.00 -2.99 44.74
N ALA A 130 -13.40 -2.14 43.78
CA ALA A 130 -13.84 -0.77 44.00
C ALA A 130 -15.38 -0.68 44.23
N PRO A 131 -15.88 0.35 44.94
CA PRO A 131 -17.31 0.48 45.27
C PRO A 131 -18.18 1.02 44.11
N PRO A 132 -19.53 0.81 44.17
CA PRO A 132 -20.45 1.18 43.10
C PRO A 132 -20.92 2.65 43.15
N LEU A 133 -21.30 3.18 41.98
CA LEU A 133 -21.91 4.51 41.80
C LEU A 133 -23.46 4.45 41.89
N PRO A 134 -24.16 5.51 42.35
CA PRO A 134 -25.61 5.47 42.58
C PRO A 134 -26.47 5.76 41.33
N LEU A 135 -27.71 5.26 41.33
CA LEU A 135 -28.76 5.61 40.38
C LEU A 135 -29.40 6.98 40.68
N ALA A 136 -29.90 7.66 39.63
CA ALA A 136 -30.78 8.83 39.74
C ALA A 136 -32.07 8.63 38.92
N ALA A 137 -33.18 9.21 39.40
CA ALA A 137 -34.55 8.97 38.95
C ALA A 137 -35.10 10.09 38.01
N PRO A 138 -36.27 9.94 37.35
CA PRO A 138 -36.67 10.71 36.16
C PRO A 138 -37.69 11.85 36.41
N SER A 139 -37.81 12.78 35.44
CA SER A 139 -38.90 13.79 35.25
C SER A 139 -38.72 14.52 33.88
N PRO A 140 -39.70 15.29 33.32
CA PRO A 140 -40.94 14.80 32.71
C PRO A 140 -41.22 15.43 31.29
N VAL A 141 -42.41 15.14 30.71
CA VAL A 141 -42.79 15.43 29.31
C VAL A 141 -43.49 16.78 29.06
N ARG A 142 -43.09 17.48 27.99
CA ARG A 142 -43.84 18.40 27.08
C ARG A 142 -43.09 18.43 25.71
N GLY A 143 -43.63 18.81 24.54
CA GLY A 143 -45.00 19.14 24.11
C GLY A 143 -45.01 19.64 22.64
N ALA A 144 -46.12 19.48 21.90
CA ALA A 144 -46.41 20.04 20.56
C ALA A 144 -47.82 20.71 20.59
N PRO A 145 -48.43 21.34 19.54
CA PRO A 145 -48.14 21.41 18.08
C PRO A 145 -48.29 22.90 17.54
N PRO A 146 -48.80 23.27 16.32
CA PRO A 146 -49.10 22.56 15.05
C PRO A 146 -48.58 23.23 13.73
N GLU A 147 -48.99 22.67 12.59
CA GLU A 147 -48.76 23.11 11.19
C GLU A 147 -49.72 24.24 10.72
N GLU A 148 -49.39 24.92 9.61
CA GLU A 148 -50.38 25.59 8.74
C GLU A 148 -49.94 25.63 7.25
N LEU A 149 -50.91 25.65 6.32
CA LEU A 149 -50.72 25.58 4.85
C LEU A 149 -50.83 26.94 4.14
N THR A 150 -50.18 27.11 2.99
CA THR A 150 -50.61 27.97 1.85
C THR A 150 -49.69 27.69 0.63
N VAL A 151 -50.15 27.16 -0.52
CA VAL A 151 -50.97 27.71 -1.64
C VAL A 151 -50.17 28.61 -2.60
N ILE A 152 -50.48 28.48 -3.91
CA ILE A 152 -49.70 28.90 -5.08
C ILE A 152 -50.25 30.21 -5.71
N ASP A 153 -49.46 30.83 -6.59
CA ASP A 153 -49.84 31.58 -7.82
C ASP A 153 -49.72 33.14 -7.81
N PRO A 154 -49.79 33.87 -8.95
CA PRO A 154 -48.58 34.55 -9.48
C PRO A 154 -48.76 36.04 -9.86
N GLY A 155 -47.66 36.76 -10.15
CA GLY A 155 -47.75 38.13 -10.68
C GLY A 155 -46.42 38.80 -11.08
N SER A 156 -46.36 39.32 -12.31
CA SER A 156 -45.33 40.27 -12.83
C SER A 156 -45.94 41.70 -12.92
N PRO A 157 -45.30 42.78 -13.45
CA PRO A 157 -43.94 42.96 -14.02
C PRO A 157 -43.21 44.30 -13.63
N ALA A 158 -42.13 44.65 -14.37
CA ALA A 158 -41.54 46.01 -14.60
C ALA A 158 -40.58 46.63 -13.54
N ARG A 159 -39.54 47.43 -13.88
CA ARG A 159 -38.89 47.84 -15.16
C ARG A 159 -37.46 48.46 -14.99
N LEU A 160 -36.53 48.10 -15.89
CA LEU A 160 -35.49 48.91 -16.61
C LEU A 160 -34.52 49.92 -15.92
N ARG A 161 -33.20 49.64 -16.03
CA ARG A 161 -32.07 50.47 -16.59
C ARG A 161 -30.71 49.83 -16.23
N ALA A 162 -29.59 49.91 -16.97
CA ALA A 162 -29.29 50.02 -18.42
C ALA A 162 -27.81 49.56 -18.65
N ALA A 163 -27.44 49.16 -19.88
CA ALA A 163 -26.13 48.60 -20.29
C ALA A 163 -24.99 49.68 -20.36
N PRO A 164 -23.69 49.39 -20.69
CA PRO A 164 -23.08 48.30 -21.50
C PRO A 164 -21.94 47.51 -20.79
N ALA A 165 -21.24 46.50 -21.32
CA ALA A 165 -21.37 45.49 -22.38
C ALA A 165 -19.94 45.10 -22.82
N THR A 166 -19.47 43.90 -22.49
CA THR A 166 -18.33 43.22 -23.14
C THR A 166 -18.54 41.71 -23.05
N GLU A 167 -18.19 40.99 -24.11
CA GLU A 167 -18.62 39.62 -24.35
C GLU A 167 -17.86 38.58 -23.49
N PHE A 168 -18.62 37.71 -22.83
CA PHE A 168 -18.15 36.38 -22.41
C PHE A 168 -19.26 35.37 -22.68
N THR A 169 -19.09 34.53 -23.70
CA THR A 169 -19.97 33.38 -23.95
C THR A 169 -19.75 32.30 -22.92
N VAL A 170 -20.61 32.27 -21.90
CA VAL A 170 -20.83 31.09 -21.06
C VAL A 170 -21.77 30.15 -21.80
N ILE A 171 -21.32 28.92 -22.09
CA ILE A 171 -22.21 27.85 -22.55
C ILE A 171 -22.69 27.10 -21.31
N ASP A 172 -24.00 27.18 -21.06
CA ASP A 172 -24.67 26.52 -19.94
C ASP A 172 -24.65 24.99 -20.09
N ALA A 173 -24.57 24.28 -18.96
CA ALA A 173 -24.40 22.85 -18.90
C ALA A 173 -25.72 22.13 -18.63
N LYS A 174 -26.34 21.58 -19.69
CA LYS A 174 -27.38 20.54 -19.56
C LYS A 174 -27.32 19.52 -20.70
N THR A 175 -27.56 18.27 -20.32
CA THR A 175 -27.74 17.09 -21.21
C THR A 175 -26.64 16.86 -22.26
N ALA A 176 -25.56 16.19 -21.86
CA ALA A 176 -24.60 15.60 -22.78
C ALA A 176 -24.99 14.15 -23.15
N ASP A 177 -25.21 13.90 -24.45
CA ASP A 177 -25.53 12.59 -25.01
C ASP A 177 -24.45 11.53 -24.74
N VAL A 178 -24.86 10.42 -24.11
CA VAL A 178 -24.02 9.21 -23.93
C VAL A 178 -23.86 8.42 -25.26
N SER A 179 -24.53 8.84 -26.33
CA SER A 179 -24.60 8.13 -27.62
C SER A 179 -23.36 8.25 -28.52
N ASN A 180 -22.35 9.04 -28.17
CA ASN A 180 -21.23 9.37 -29.07
C ASN A 180 -19.90 8.62 -28.82
N LEU A 181 -19.84 7.70 -27.86
CA LEU A 181 -18.63 6.90 -27.60
C LEU A 181 -18.43 5.76 -28.61
N ALA A 182 -19.48 4.96 -28.88
CA ALA A 182 -19.41 3.86 -29.84
C ALA A 182 -19.09 4.34 -31.28
N THR A 183 -19.67 5.48 -31.70
CA THR A 183 -19.45 6.08 -33.02
C THR A 183 -18.01 6.59 -33.20
N ARG A 184 -17.28 6.91 -32.12
CA ARG A 184 -15.85 7.22 -32.18
C ARG A 184 -14.99 5.97 -32.36
N PHE A 185 -15.30 4.87 -31.68
CA PHE A 185 -14.54 3.62 -31.80
C PHE A 185 -14.62 3.00 -33.20
N VAL A 186 -15.78 3.01 -33.87
CA VAL A 186 -15.92 2.43 -35.22
C VAL A 186 -15.27 3.30 -36.31
N ARG A 187 -15.17 4.63 -36.12
CA ARG A 187 -14.46 5.53 -37.06
C ARG A 187 -12.94 5.61 -36.86
N LEU A 188 -12.39 4.95 -35.85
CA LEU A 188 -10.95 4.91 -35.57
C LEU A 188 -10.21 3.72 -36.21
N LEU A 189 -10.92 2.85 -36.94
CA LEU A 189 -10.36 1.65 -37.58
C LEU A 189 -10.45 1.66 -39.12
N SER A 190 -10.71 2.81 -39.74
CA SER A 190 -10.50 2.96 -41.19
C SER A 190 -9.00 3.13 -41.47
N PRO A 191 -8.34 2.25 -42.25
CA PRO A 191 -6.99 2.52 -42.72
C PRO A 191 -7.06 3.73 -43.65
N ARG A 192 -6.64 4.88 -43.13
CA ARG A 192 -6.52 6.09 -43.94
C ARG A 192 -5.31 5.90 -44.85
N ALA A 193 -5.56 5.31 -46.01
CA ALA A 193 -4.59 5.19 -47.09
C ALA A 193 -4.24 6.59 -47.60
N SER A 194 -3.36 7.26 -46.87
CA SER A 194 -2.73 8.50 -47.25
C SER A 194 -1.72 8.20 -48.35
N SER A 195 -2.20 8.09 -49.59
CA SER A 195 -1.37 8.14 -50.79
C SER A 195 -0.80 9.55 -50.97
N ALA A 196 0.12 9.91 -50.08
CA ALA A 196 0.97 11.08 -50.17
C ALA A 196 2.42 10.59 -50.23
N ALA A 197 3.10 10.89 -51.33
CA ALA A 197 4.44 10.40 -51.58
C ALA A 197 5.47 11.02 -50.61
N GLY A 198 6.38 10.18 -50.12
CA GLY A 198 7.73 10.60 -49.75
C GLY A 198 7.87 11.64 -48.62
N THR A 199 7.46 11.31 -47.40
CA THR A 199 8.07 11.92 -46.20
C THR A 199 8.69 10.84 -45.32
N THR A 200 10.01 10.65 -45.45
CA THR A 200 10.86 9.89 -44.52
C THR A 200 10.97 10.64 -43.20
N GLY A 201 9.88 10.67 -42.43
CA GLY A 201 9.80 11.23 -41.09
C GLY A 201 9.86 10.14 -40.03
N ALA A 202 10.42 10.45 -38.86
CA ALA A 202 10.38 9.55 -37.73
C ALA A 202 8.96 9.53 -37.12
N LEU A 203 8.35 8.36 -36.97
CA LEU A 203 7.07 8.20 -36.29
C LEU A 203 7.27 8.30 -34.78
N THR A 204 6.40 9.02 -34.10
CA THR A 204 6.39 9.20 -32.65
C THR A 204 5.48 8.18 -31.95
N ILE A 205 5.94 7.66 -30.82
CA ILE A 205 5.19 6.70 -29.98
C ILE A 205 5.07 7.28 -28.57
N GLY A 206 3.89 7.24 -27.96
CA GLY A 206 3.72 7.64 -26.55
C GLY A 206 2.27 7.76 -26.09
N ARG A 207 2.06 8.13 -24.82
CA ARG A 207 0.70 8.26 -24.25
C ARG A 207 -0.06 9.47 -24.73
N ALA A 208 0.61 10.56 -25.12
CA ALA A 208 -0.11 11.74 -25.57
C ALA A 208 -0.89 11.45 -26.87
N PRO A 209 -2.10 12.01 -27.06
CA PRO A 209 -2.86 11.86 -28.31
C PRO A 209 -2.21 12.58 -29.51
N GLU A 210 -1.10 13.27 -29.26
CA GLU A 210 -0.24 13.97 -30.21
C GLU A 210 0.68 13.03 -31.01
N ASN A 211 0.88 11.78 -30.55
CA ASN A 211 1.81 10.83 -31.19
C ASN A 211 1.15 10.07 -32.34
N ASP A 212 1.95 9.66 -33.32
CA ASP A 212 1.50 8.83 -34.44
C ASP A 212 1.01 7.44 -33.98
N ILE A 213 1.69 6.87 -32.98
CA ILE A 213 1.30 5.61 -32.32
C ILE A 213 0.98 5.91 -30.85
N VAL A 214 -0.31 5.99 -30.54
CA VAL A 214 -0.80 6.31 -29.18
C VAL A 214 -0.84 5.03 -28.33
N VAL A 215 -0.08 5.03 -27.24
CA VAL A 215 -0.07 3.95 -26.23
C VAL A 215 -0.76 4.47 -24.96
N PRO A 216 -2.06 4.20 -24.74
CA PRO A 216 -2.86 4.80 -23.66
C PRO A 216 -2.60 4.14 -22.30
N ASP A 217 -1.34 4.06 -21.90
CA ASP A 217 -0.84 3.37 -20.71
C ASP A 217 -0.20 4.36 -19.74
N VAL A 218 -0.55 4.30 -18.44
CA VAL A 218 -0.10 5.28 -17.43
C VAL A 218 1.41 5.29 -17.21
N LEU A 219 2.12 4.21 -17.56
CA LEU A 219 3.57 4.04 -17.46
C LEU A 219 4.30 4.45 -18.75
N ALA A 220 3.58 4.67 -19.85
CA ALA A 220 4.14 5.27 -21.04
C ALA A 220 4.30 6.80 -20.85
N SER A 221 5.53 7.28 -21.04
CA SER A 221 5.83 8.71 -21.18
C SER A 221 4.99 9.35 -22.31
N ARG A 222 4.70 10.65 -22.17
CA ARG A 222 3.88 11.44 -23.10
C ARG A 222 4.40 11.33 -24.54
N ARG A 223 5.72 11.41 -24.71
CA ARG A 223 6.47 10.97 -25.89
C ARG A 223 7.49 9.95 -25.36
N HIS A 224 7.43 8.72 -25.85
CA HIS A 224 8.13 7.57 -25.28
C HIS A 224 9.29 7.13 -26.17
N ALA A 225 9.02 6.90 -27.45
CA ALA A 225 10.02 6.44 -28.40
C ALA A 225 9.76 7.03 -29.80
N THR A 226 10.74 6.89 -30.68
CA THR A 226 10.61 7.27 -32.10
C THR A 226 11.08 6.13 -33.00
N LEU A 227 10.27 5.75 -33.99
CA LEU A 227 10.66 4.86 -35.08
C LEU A 227 11.25 5.68 -36.23
N VAL A 228 12.50 5.43 -36.57
CA VAL A 228 13.25 6.12 -37.62
C VAL A 228 13.55 5.11 -38.74
N PRO A 229 13.03 5.30 -39.96
CA PRO A 229 13.45 4.49 -41.10
C PRO A 229 14.93 4.74 -41.40
N THR A 230 15.76 3.69 -41.45
CA THR A 230 17.18 3.76 -41.81
C THR A 230 17.51 2.82 -42.97
N PRO A 231 18.66 2.98 -43.65
CA PRO A 231 19.10 2.04 -44.70
C PRO A 231 19.32 0.60 -44.22
N LEU A 232 19.43 0.38 -42.91
CA LEU A 232 19.64 -0.94 -42.29
C LEU A 232 18.34 -1.60 -41.78
N GLY A 233 17.20 -0.91 -41.88
CA GLY A 233 15.93 -1.30 -41.27
C GLY A 233 15.29 -0.17 -40.47
N THR A 234 14.17 -0.42 -39.80
CA THR A 234 13.51 0.60 -38.97
C THR A 234 14.09 0.58 -37.58
N GLU A 235 14.67 1.70 -37.15
CA GLU A 235 15.29 1.85 -35.84
C GLU A 235 14.29 2.41 -34.82
N ILE A 236 14.06 1.74 -33.70
CA ILE A 236 13.36 2.32 -32.55
C ILE A 236 14.37 2.96 -31.59
N ARG A 237 14.15 4.23 -31.23
CA ARG A 237 14.97 4.99 -30.28
C ARG A 237 14.16 5.34 -29.03
N ASP A 238 14.65 4.93 -27.86
CA ASP A 238 14.04 5.19 -26.56
C ASP A 238 14.32 6.63 -26.12
N ASN A 239 13.26 7.39 -25.84
CA ASN A 239 13.33 8.73 -25.24
C ASN A 239 12.57 8.76 -23.89
N SER A 240 12.20 7.60 -23.35
CA SER A 240 11.30 7.47 -22.22
C SER A 240 12.01 7.44 -20.87
N VAL A 241 11.22 7.50 -19.80
CA VAL A 241 11.73 7.36 -18.44
C VAL A 241 11.73 5.92 -17.95
N ASN A 242 10.75 5.12 -18.37
CA ASN A 242 10.57 3.74 -17.91
C ASN A 242 11.31 2.71 -18.77
N GLY A 243 11.76 3.09 -19.97
CA GLY A 243 12.44 2.23 -20.92
C GLY A 243 11.51 1.66 -21.99
N THR A 244 12.03 1.60 -23.20
CA THR A 244 11.52 0.75 -24.27
C THR A 244 12.20 -0.62 -24.20
N PHE A 245 11.45 -1.70 -24.38
CA PHE A 245 12.00 -3.07 -24.42
C PHE A 245 11.67 -3.71 -25.76
N VAL A 246 12.60 -4.49 -26.31
CA VAL A 246 12.44 -5.30 -27.52
C VAL A 246 12.76 -6.74 -27.15
N ASN A 247 11.81 -7.65 -27.37
CA ASN A 247 11.91 -9.07 -27.03
C ASN A 247 12.43 -9.29 -25.59
N GLY A 248 11.78 -8.63 -24.61
CA GLY A 248 12.14 -8.67 -23.18
C GLY A 248 13.37 -7.84 -22.77
N THR A 249 14.24 -7.49 -23.72
CA THR A 249 15.51 -6.77 -23.46
C THR A 249 15.31 -5.26 -23.53
N ARG A 250 15.77 -4.52 -22.51
CA ARG A 250 15.70 -3.05 -22.55
C ARG A 250 16.70 -2.49 -23.57
N VAL A 251 16.23 -1.61 -24.47
CA VAL A 251 17.07 -0.98 -25.51
C VAL A 251 17.05 0.54 -25.39
N GLY A 252 18.20 1.16 -25.65
CA GLY A 252 18.28 2.62 -25.89
C GLY A 252 18.04 2.96 -27.37
N SER A 253 18.54 2.11 -28.25
CA SER A 253 18.17 2.05 -29.66
C SER A 253 18.26 0.61 -30.17
N ALA A 254 17.44 0.21 -31.14
CA ALA A 254 17.51 -1.08 -31.81
C ALA A 254 16.94 -1.02 -33.23
N ILE A 255 17.54 -1.76 -34.16
CA ILE A 255 16.91 -2.06 -35.46
C ILE A 255 15.89 -3.17 -35.24
N LEU A 256 14.64 -2.93 -35.66
CA LEU A 256 13.55 -3.90 -35.56
C LEU A 256 13.49 -4.81 -36.79
N SER A 257 13.28 -6.09 -36.52
CA SER A 257 12.93 -7.14 -37.49
C SER A 257 11.41 -7.38 -37.49
N GLU A 258 10.87 -7.92 -38.58
CA GLU A 258 9.46 -8.33 -38.62
C GLU A 258 9.15 -9.33 -37.50
N ASP A 259 7.96 -9.18 -36.90
CA ASP A 259 7.48 -9.89 -35.72
C ASP A 259 8.20 -9.62 -34.38
N ASP A 260 9.15 -8.67 -34.32
CA ASP A 260 9.71 -8.21 -33.04
C ASP A 260 8.62 -7.64 -32.11
N VAL A 261 8.69 -7.99 -30.83
CA VAL A 261 7.78 -7.51 -29.80
C VAL A 261 8.41 -6.33 -29.07
N VAL A 262 7.80 -5.16 -29.23
CA VAL A 262 8.15 -3.91 -28.55
C VAL A 262 7.20 -3.69 -27.37
N THR A 263 7.73 -3.72 -26.16
CA THR A 263 6.98 -3.49 -24.92
C THR A 263 7.17 -2.05 -24.43
N ILE A 264 6.05 -1.34 -24.22
CA ILE A 264 5.98 0.04 -23.74
C ILE A 264 4.92 0.12 -22.64
N GLY A 265 5.35 0.38 -21.39
CA GLY A 265 4.47 0.29 -20.23
C GLY A 265 3.94 -1.14 -20.06
N ASN A 266 2.63 -1.32 -19.87
CA ASN A 266 1.99 -2.64 -19.83
C ASN A 266 1.49 -3.11 -21.21
N VAL A 267 1.89 -2.47 -22.32
CA VAL A 267 1.38 -2.76 -23.67
C VAL A 267 2.47 -3.38 -24.55
N ASP A 268 2.13 -4.49 -25.21
CA ASP A 268 2.97 -5.11 -26.24
C ASP A 268 2.48 -4.75 -27.65
N LEU A 269 3.43 -4.27 -28.44
CA LEU A 269 3.27 -3.93 -29.85
C LEU A 269 4.13 -4.89 -30.68
N VAL A 270 3.64 -5.34 -31.83
CA VAL A 270 4.39 -6.19 -32.77
C VAL A 270 4.77 -5.35 -33.98
N PHE A 271 6.04 -5.42 -34.37
CA PHE A 271 6.55 -4.74 -35.55
C PHE A 271 6.18 -5.51 -36.82
N ARG A 272 5.39 -4.88 -37.69
CA ARG A 272 4.95 -5.45 -38.96
C ARG A 272 4.82 -4.39 -40.04
N GLY A 273 5.37 -4.66 -41.21
CA GLY A 273 5.24 -3.80 -42.40
C GLY A 273 5.75 -2.38 -42.18
N GLY A 274 6.84 -2.21 -41.42
CA GLY A 274 7.43 -0.89 -41.13
C GLY A 274 6.77 -0.11 -39.99
N THR A 275 5.79 -0.66 -39.27
CA THR A 275 5.09 0.03 -38.17
C THR A 275 4.82 -0.90 -36.97
N LEU A 276 4.45 -0.31 -35.84
CA LEU A 276 4.04 -1.05 -34.64
C LEU A 276 2.52 -1.15 -34.55
N THR A 277 2.02 -2.37 -34.43
CA THR A 277 0.59 -2.66 -34.23
C THR A 277 0.38 -3.34 -32.88
N LYS A 278 -0.77 -3.13 -32.23
CA LYS A 278 -1.07 -3.85 -30.99
C LYS A 278 -1.13 -5.36 -31.26
N ARG A 279 -0.49 -6.16 -30.40
CA ARG A 279 -0.61 -7.62 -30.44
C ARG A 279 -2.09 -8.00 -30.34
N SER A 280 -2.60 -8.76 -31.31
CA SER A 280 -4.03 -9.08 -31.42
C SER A 280 -4.57 -9.78 -30.15
N GLU A 281 -5.75 -9.36 -29.69
CA GLU A 281 -6.44 -9.97 -28.54
C GLU A 281 -6.65 -11.48 -28.70
N ALA A 282 -6.72 -11.99 -29.93
CA ALA A 282 -6.80 -13.42 -30.19
C ALA A 282 -5.55 -14.19 -29.71
N ALA A 283 -4.36 -13.58 -29.81
CA ALA A 283 -3.13 -14.10 -29.21
C ALA A 283 -3.09 -13.86 -27.69
N SER A 284 -3.74 -12.79 -27.20
CA SER A 284 -3.90 -12.55 -25.76
C SER A 284 -4.77 -13.60 -25.05
N ARG A 285 -5.53 -14.43 -25.77
CA ARG A 285 -6.27 -15.59 -25.21
C ARG A 285 -5.35 -16.74 -24.79
N SER A 286 -4.11 -16.81 -25.28
CA SER A 286 -3.04 -17.65 -24.71
C SER A 286 -2.17 -16.89 -23.69
N GLY A 287 -2.49 -15.62 -23.41
CA GLY A 287 -1.89 -14.86 -22.31
C GLY A 287 -2.39 -15.34 -20.95
N GLY A 288 -1.91 -14.70 -19.88
CA GLY A 288 -2.17 -15.09 -18.49
C GLY A 288 -0.96 -15.71 -17.78
N LEU A 289 -1.18 -16.14 -16.54
CA LEU A 289 -0.19 -16.75 -15.67
C LEU A 289 -0.10 -18.26 -15.92
N GLU A 290 1.11 -18.78 -16.13
CA GLU A 290 1.40 -20.21 -16.16
C GLU A 290 2.54 -20.56 -15.20
N VAL A 291 2.23 -21.36 -14.19
CA VAL A 291 3.18 -21.98 -13.26
C VAL A 291 3.39 -23.41 -13.72
N ARG A 292 4.64 -23.81 -13.99
CA ARG A 292 4.98 -25.13 -14.56
C ARG A 292 6.04 -25.83 -13.71
N ASN A 293 5.66 -26.95 -13.10
CA ASN A 293 6.53 -27.87 -12.36
C ASN A 293 7.42 -27.19 -11.31
N VAL A 294 6.88 -26.16 -10.63
CA VAL A 294 7.67 -25.31 -9.74
C VAL A 294 8.00 -26.04 -8.44
N LYS A 295 9.30 -26.11 -8.14
CA LYS A 295 9.85 -26.56 -6.86
C LYS A 295 10.63 -25.44 -6.20
N TYR A 296 10.60 -25.40 -4.88
CA TYR A 296 11.37 -24.42 -4.11
C TYR A 296 11.94 -25.05 -2.84
N VAL A 297 13.26 -24.95 -2.70
CA VAL A 297 14.06 -25.45 -1.58
C VAL A 297 14.78 -24.25 -0.97
N VAL A 298 14.67 -24.08 0.35
CA VAL A 298 15.43 -23.04 1.07
C VAL A 298 16.83 -23.51 1.44
N ASP A 299 17.75 -22.56 1.66
CA ASP A 299 19.19 -22.76 1.93
C ASP A 299 19.54 -23.90 2.90
N ASN A 300 18.67 -24.21 3.87
CA ASN A 300 18.82 -25.33 4.80
C ASN A 300 18.43 -26.71 4.20
N GLY A 301 18.31 -26.84 2.88
CA GLY A 301 17.90 -28.07 2.18
C GLY A 301 16.42 -28.45 2.33
N LYS A 302 15.61 -27.64 3.03
CA LYS A 302 14.19 -27.95 3.24
C LYS A 302 13.36 -27.56 2.00
N GLN A 303 12.73 -28.55 1.38
CA GLN A 303 11.75 -28.31 0.33
C GLN A 303 10.46 -27.70 0.93
N LEU A 304 9.97 -26.63 0.30
CA LEU A 304 8.75 -25.91 0.69
C LEU A 304 7.64 -25.99 -0.38
N LEU A 305 8.00 -26.30 -1.63
CA LEU A 305 7.06 -26.54 -2.73
C LEU A 305 7.57 -27.72 -3.58
N ASP A 306 6.65 -28.58 -4.00
CA ASP A 306 6.92 -29.76 -4.81
C ASP A 306 5.93 -29.87 -5.97
N ASP A 307 6.48 -29.68 -7.18
CA ASP A 307 5.85 -29.86 -8.48
C ASP A 307 4.51 -29.12 -8.69
N ILE A 308 4.43 -27.88 -8.20
CA ILE A 308 3.23 -27.07 -8.35
C ILE A 308 3.07 -26.61 -9.80
N SER A 309 1.88 -26.84 -10.37
CA SER A 309 1.51 -26.35 -11.71
C SER A 309 0.10 -25.75 -11.72
N LEU A 310 -0.04 -24.56 -12.28
CA LEU A 310 -1.27 -23.75 -12.32
C LEU A 310 -1.35 -22.96 -13.62
N VAL A 311 -2.56 -22.74 -14.15
CA VAL A 311 -2.78 -21.81 -15.28
C VAL A 311 -3.94 -20.89 -14.89
N ALA A 312 -3.75 -19.57 -14.98
CA ALA A 312 -4.79 -18.58 -14.73
C ALA A 312 -4.85 -17.59 -15.89
N ARG A 313 -5.97 -17.60 -16.63
CA ARG A 313 -6.17 -16.78 -17.84
C ARG A 313 -6.70 -15.39 -17.50
N PRO A 314 -6.53 -14.38 -18.37
CA PRO A 314 -7.18 -13.08 -18.23
C PRO A 314 -8.68 -13.26 -17.97
N GLY A 315 -9.24 -12.53 -17.01
CA GLY A 315 -10.63 -12.70 -16.58
C GLY A 315 -10.84 -13.69 -15.42
N THR A 316 -9.80 -14.41 -14.96
CA THR A 316 -9.97 -15.45 -13.93
C THR A 316 -9.62 -14.96 -12.51
N LEU A 317 -10.49 -15.27 -11.55
CA LEU A 317 -10.26 -15.21 -10.11
C LEU A 317 -9.90 -16.61 -9.61
N THR A 318 -8.67 -16.74 -9.09
CA THR A 318 -8.07 -18.02 -8.70
C THR A 318 -7.76 -18.02 -7.21
N ALA A 319 -8.38 -18.92 -6.45
CA ALA A 319 -8.09 -19.07 -5.03
C ALA A 319 -6.97 -20.11 -4.79
N VAL A 320 -5.93 -19.72 -4.05
CA VAL A 320 -4.90 -20.63 -3.54
C VAL A 320 -5.17 -20.86 -2.06
N ILE A 321 -5.60 -22.08 -1.73
CA ILE A 321 -6.07 -22.46 -0.39
C ILE A 321 -5.27 -23.66 0.14
N GLY A 322 -5.37 -23.92 1.43
CA GLY A 322 -4.63 -25.00 2.09
C GLY A 322 -4.23 -24.65 3.53
N GLY A 323 -3.74 -25.65 4.25
CA GLY A 323 -3.38 -25.51 5.67
C GLY A 323 -2.30 -24.46 5.95
N SER A 324 -2.11 -24.14 7.23
CA SER A 324 -0.95 -23.35 7.66
C SER A 324 0.34 -24.10 7.32
N GLY A 325 1.34 -23.41 6.80
CA GLY A 325 2.59 -24.03 6.35
C GLY A 325 2.55 -24.79 5.02
N ALA A 326 1.40 -24.86 4.30
CA ALA A 326 1.28 -25.53 3.01
C ALA A 326 1.95 -24.80 1.81
N GLY A 327 2.78 -23.78 2.06
CA GLY A 327 3.55 -23.09 1.01
C GLY A 327 2.83 -21.98 0.23
N LYS A 328 1.55 -21.68 0.52
CA LYS A 328 0.73 -20.71 -0.23
C LYS A 328 1.40 -19.35 -0.48
N SER A 329 1.82 -18.66 0.58
CA SER A 329 2.49 -17.35 0.48
C SER A 329 3.90 -17.45 -0.12
N THR A 330 4.53 -18.63 -0.10
CA THR A 330 5.78 -18.90 -0.83
C THR A 330 5.52 -18.94 -2.33
N LEU A 331 4.47 -19.66 -2.76
CA LEU A 331 4.02 -19.71 -4.15
C LEU A 331 3.67 -18.31 -4.67
N ALA A 332 2.93 -17.51 -3.89
CA ALA A 332 2.62 -16.13 -4.27
C ALA A 332 3.86 -15.24 -4.44
N ARG A 333 4.91 -15.40 -3.61
CA ARG A 333 6.18 -14.66 -3.77
C ARG A 333 6.98 -15.08 -4.99
N LEU A 334 6.95 -16.36 -5.35
CA LEU A 334 7.54 -16.86 -6.61
C LEU A 334 6.80 -16.27 -7.81
N ILE A 335 5.47 -16.33 -7.82
CA ILE A 335 4.64 -15.74 -8.89
C ILE A 335 4.82 -14.21 -8.97
N ALA A 336 5.03 -13.54 -7.83
CA ALA A 336 5.33 -12.11 -7.79
C ALA A 336 6.78 -11.75 -8.20
N GLY A 337 7.65 -12.73 -8.52
CA GLY A 337 9.06 -12.50 -8.85
C GLY A 337 9.96 -12.09 -7.67
N TYR A 338 9.47 -12.11 -6.44
CA TYR A 338 10.21 -11.71 -5.23
C TYR A 338 11.24 -12.76 -4.76
N THR A 339 11.09 -13.99 -5.23
CA THR A 339 12.00 -15.13 -5.03
C THR A 339 12.05 -15.92 -6.33
N THR A 340 13.16 -16.60 -6.62
CA THR A 340 13.31 -17.45 -7.81
C THR A 340 13.04 -18.92 -7.45
N PRO A 341 12.33 -19.71 -8.29
CA PRO A 341 12.15 -21.15 -8.07
C PRO A 341 13.49 -21.90 -8.14
N SER A 342 13.58 -23.02 -7.44
CA SER A 342 14.75 -23.91 -7.51
C SER A 342 14.72 -24.78 -8.77
N SER A 343 13.53 -25.09 -9.28
CA SER A 343 13.32 -25.69 -10.61
C SER A 343 11.89 -25.41 -11.09
N GLY A 344 11.64 -25.64 -12.39
CA GLY A 344 10.39 -25.26 -13.04
C GLY A 344 10.39 -23.79 -13.48
N SER A 345 9.29 -23.32 -14.05
CA SER A 345 9.17 -21.96 -14.57
C SER A 345 7.85 -21.30 -14.19
N VAL A 346 7.88 -19.96 -14.12
CA VAL A 346 6.67 -19.14 -14.03
C VAL A 346 6.71 -18.14 -15.17
N THR A 347 5.68 -18.16 -16.01
CA THR A 347 5.50 -17.22 -17.11
C THR A 347 4.22 -16.42 -16.96
N PHE A 348 4.23 -15.19 -17.46
CA PHE A 348 3.06 -14.32 -17.54
C PHE A 348 3.01 -13.68 -18.93
N GLU A 349 1.87 -13.82 -19.63
CA GLU A 349 1.67 -13.31 -21.01
C GLU A 349 2.70 -13.84 -22.03
N GLY A 350 3.33 -14.98 -21.72
CA GLY A 350 4.38 -15.61 -22.52
C GLY A 350 5.81 -15.26 -22.11
N HIS A 351 5.99 -14.29 -21.20
CA HIS A 351 7.28 -13.83 -20.70
C HIS A 351 7.66 -14.56 -19.40
N ASN A 352 8.93 -14.88 -19.16
CA ASN A 352 9.36 -15.54 -17.93
C ASN A 352 9.53 -14.51 -16.80
N ILE A 353 8.76 -14.65 -15.71
CA ILE A 353 8.71 -13.66 -14.62
C ILE A 353 10.09 -13.41 -14.00
N HIS A 354 10.95 -14.43 -13.93
CA HIS A 354 12.24 -14.33 -13.25
C HIS A 354 13.35 -13.81 -14.18
N ALA A 355 13.31 -14.16 -15.46
CA ALA A 355 14.28 -13.65 -16.45
C ALA A 355 13.95 -12.20 -16.88
N GLU A 356 12.67 -11.88 -17.06
CA GLU A 356 12.19 -10.60 -17.61
C GLU A 356 11.59 -9.68 -16.53
N TYR A 357 11.90 -9.92 -15.26
CA TYR A 357 11.29 -9.22 -14.11
C TYR A 357 11.28 -7.69 -14.24
N ALA A 358 12.34 -7.11 -14.83
CA ALA A 358 12.47 -5.66 -14.99
C ALA A 358 11.35 -5.02 -15.85
N SER A 359 10.86 -5.72 -16.87
CA SER A 359 9.73 -5.28 -17.70
C SER A 359 8.37 -5.65 -17.06
N LEU A 360 8.28 -6.85 -16.46
CA LEU A 360 7.03 -7.40 -15.93
C LEU A 360 6.61 -6.84 -14.56
N ARG A 361 7.53 -6.34 -13.73
CA ARG A 361 7.26 -5.84 -12.36
C ARG A 361 6.14 -4.81 -12.21
N SER A 362 5.76 -4.15 -13.31
CA SER A 362 4.69 -3.15 -13.34
C SER A 362 3.32 -3.69 -13.77
N ARG A 363 3.32 -4.82 -14.48
CA ARG A 363 2.15 -5.65 -14.80
C ARG A 363 1.71 -6.54 -13.63
N ILE A 364 2.58 -6.75 -12.66
CA ILE A 364 2.35 -7.62 -11.49
C ILE A 364 2.19 -6.76 -10.23
N GLY A 365 0.97 -6.72 -9.69
CA GLY A 365 0.67 -6.10 -8.39
C GLY A 365 0.59 -7.15 -7.28
N MET A 366 1.29 -6.93 -6.16
CA MET A 366 1.26 -7.83 -4.99
C MET A 366 0.76 -7.09 -3.75
N VAL A 367 -0.38 -7.52 -3.21
CA VAL A 367 -0.98 -7.00 -1.97
C VAL A 367 -0.68 -7.98 -0.83
N PRO A 368 0.21 -7.65 0.12
CA PRO A 368 0.53 -8.54 1.23
C PRO A 368 -0.63 -8.67 2.24
N GLN A 369 -0.50 -9.60 3.18
CA GLN A 369 -1.46 -9.82 4.28
C GLN A 369 -1.68 -8.54 5.10
N ASP A 370 -0.60 -7.96 5.64
CA ASP A 370 -0.65 -6.70 6.39
C ASP A 370 -0.99 -5.49 5.48
N ASP A 371 -1.76 -4.54 6.01
CA ASP A 371 -2.05 -3.28 5.34
C ASP A 371 -0.83 -2.34 5.34
N VAL A 372 0.06 -2.52 4.36
CA VAL A 372 1.30 -1.74 4.18
C VAL A 372 0.98 -0.35 3.59
N VAL A 373 0.30 0.50 4.38
CA VAL A 373 -0.12 1.87 4.03
C VAL A 373 0.20 2.84 5.17
N HIS A 374 0.61 4.07 4.85
CA HIS A 374 0.82 5.12 5.85
C HIS A 374 -0.49 5.50 6.56
N ARG A 375 -0.70 4.94 7.76
CA ARG A 375 -1.96 5.05 8.54
C ARG A 375 -2.33 6.49 8.92
N GLN A 376 -1.34 7.37 9.06
CA GLN A 376 -1.51 8.77 9.47
C GLN A 376 -2.05 9.67 8.35
N LEU A 377 -1.89 9.28 7.08
CA LEU A 377 -2.29 10.06 5.91
C LEU A 377 -3.76 9.81 5.53
N THR A 378 -4.34 10.71 4.74
CA THR A 378 -5.60 10.42 4.03
C THR A 378 -5.38 9.49 2.84
N VAL A 379 -6.42 8.81 2.35
CA VAL A 379 -6.31 7.91 1.19
C VAL A 379 -5.78 8.67 -0.04
N ASN A 380 -6.33 9.86 -0.32
CA ASN A 380 -5.87 10.79 -1.36
C ASN A 380 -4.38 11.14 -1.24
N GLN A 381 -3.89 11.38 -0.01
CA GLN A 381 -2.49 11.69 0.23
C GLN A 381 -1.59 10.46 0.03
N ALA A 382 -2.00 9.29 0.53
CA ALA A 382 -1.25 8.04 0.38
C ALA A 382 -1.14 7.64 -1.10
N LEU A 383 -2.27 7.61 -1.82
CA LEU A 383 -2.31 7.32 -3.25
C LEU A 383 -1.59 8.40 -4.07
N GLY A 384 -1.74 9.68 -3.73
CA GLY A 384 -1.07 10.78 -4.43
C GLY A 384 0.46 10.73 -4.32
N TYR A 385 1.00 10.37 -3.15
CA TYR A 385 2.44 10.17 -2.98
C TYR A 385 2.94 8.90 -3.67
N ALA A 386 2.19 7.80 -3.61
CA ALA A 386 2.53 6.58 -4.34
C ALA A 386 2.50 6.82 -5.85
N ALA A 387 1.52 7.56 -6.37
CA ALA A 387 1.44 7.98 -7.77
C ALA A 387 2.61 8.89 -8.19
N GLU A 388 3.08 9.79 -7.32
CA GLU A 388 4.29 10.60 -7.59
C GLU A 388 5.59 9.77 -7.66
N LEU A 389 5.65 8.59 -7.03
CA LEU A 389 6.80 7.69 -7.01
C LEU A 389 6.73 6.57 -8.08
N ARG A 390 5.53 6.06 -8.38
CA ARG A 390 5.30 4.93 -9.28
C ARG A 390 5.02 5.34 -10.73
N LEU A 391 4.42 6.51 -10.98
CA LEU A 391 4.10 6.97 -12.33
C LEU A 391 5.26 7.74 -12.98
N PRO A 392 5.34 7.79 -14.33
CA PRO A 392 6.35 8.55 -15.05
C PRO A 392 6.40 10.01 -14.60
N PRO A 393 7.61 10.62 -14.49
CA PRO A 393 7.76 11.96 -13.93
C PRO A 393 7.15 13.05 -14.80
N ASP A 394 7.01 12.83 -16.10
CA ASP A 394 6.34 13.67 -17.09
C ASP A 394 4.80 13.64 -17.00
N THR A 395 4.24 12.77 -16.15
CA THR A 395 2.81 12.79 -15.81
C THR A 395 2.46 14.10 -15.09
N GLY A 396 1.45 14.83 -15.55
CA GLY A 396 1.00 16.09 -14.95
C GLY A 396 0.43 15.90 -13.54
N LYS A 397 0.30 17.00 -12.77
CA LYS A 397 -0.39 16.95 -11.46
C LYS A 397 -1.88 16.62 -11.64
N ALA A 398 -2.51 17.15 -12.68
CA ALA A 398 -3.90 16.84 -13.05
C ALA A 398 -4.04 15.37 -13.47
N ASP A 399 -3.19 14.90 -14.39
CA ASP A 399 -3.18 13.50 -14.84
C ASP A 399 -3.03 12.52 -13.67
N ARG A 400 -2.11 12.78 -12.72
CA ARG A 400 -1.97 11.96 -11.50
C ARG A 400 -3.24 11.96 -10.64
N ALA A 401 -3.88 13.12 -10.48
CA ALA A 401 -5.13 13.21 -9.73
C ALA A 401 -6.27 12.44 -10.43
N GLY A 402 -6.31 12.44 -11.76
CA GLY A 402 -7.24 11.64 -12.55
C GLY A 402 -7.04 10.13 -12.34
N VAL A 403 -5.79 9.64 -12.39
CA VAL A 403 -5.48 8.22 -12.10
C VAL A 403 -5.88 7.84 -10.66
N VAL A 404 -5.60 8.70 -9.67
CA VAL A 404 -6.01 8.45 -8.29
C VAL A 404 -7.54 8.44 -8.13
N ALA A 405 -8.25 9.36 -8.79
CA ALA A 405 -9.71 9.41 -8.76
C ALA A 405 -10.34 8.16 -9.40
N GLN A 406 -9.84 7.72 -10.56
CA GLN A 406 -10.28 6.50 -11.25
C GLN A 406 -10.12 5.26 -10.36
N VAL A 407 -8.97 5.10 -9.70
CA VAL A 407 -8.71 3.96 -8.79
C VAL A 407 -9.59 4.03 -7.53
N LEU A 408 -9.89 5.22 -7.03
CA LEU A 408 -10.83 5.41 -5.91
C LEU A 408 -12.27 5.09 -6.31
N GLU A 409 -12.67 5.37 -7.55
CA GLU A 409 -13.98 5.02 -8.10
C GLU A 409 -14.11 3.51 -8.33
N GLU A 410 -13.11 2.87 -8.97
CA GLU A 410 -13.06 1.43 -9.25
C GLU A 410 -13.17 0.57 -7.97
N LEU A 411 -12.76 1.11 -6.82
CA LEU A 411 -12.78 0.42 -5.52
C LEU A 411 -13.86 0.93 -4.55
N ASP A 412 -14.76 1.82 -4.98
CA ASP A 412 -15.80 2.45 -4.14
C ASP A 412 -15.20 3.05 -2.85
N LEU A 413 -14.13 3.83 -3.02
CA LEU A 413 -13.42 4.57 -1.98
C LEU A 413 -13.55 6.09 -2.11
N THR A 414 -14.20 6.61 -3.16
CA THR A 414 -14.35 8.05 -3.42
C THR A 414 -14.88 8.84 -2.21
N LYS A 415 -15.87 8.29 -1.49
CA LYS A 415 -16.44 8.90 -0.26
C LYS A 415 -15.45 8.95 0.91
N HIS A 416 -14.40 8.12 0.88
CA HIS A 416 -13.37 8.00 1.91
C HIS A 416 -12.02 8.58 1.48
N ALA A 417 -11.95 9.24 0.32
CA ALA A 417 -10.71 9.77 -0.25
C ALA A 417 -9.94 10.67 0.74
N ASP A 418 -10.65 11.56 1.45
CA ASP A 418 -10.06 12.46 2.46
C ASP A 418 -10.18 11.93 3.90
N THR A 419 -10.62 10.68 4.09
CA THR A 419 -10.57 9.99 5.38
C THR A 419 -9.14 9.51 5.65
N ARG A 420 -8.68 9.63 6.91
CA ARG A 420 -7.38 9.06 7.33
C ARG A 420 -7.42 7.53 7.30
N VAL A 421 -6.35 6.91 6.86
CA VAL A 421 -6.23 5.44 6.73
C VAL A 421 -6.39 4.73 8.09
N ASP A 422 -5.99 5.36 9.20
CA ASP A 422 -6.22 4.85 10.57
C ASP A 422 -7.69 4.84 11.02
N LYS A 423 -8.57 5.60 10.35
CA LYS A 423 -10.01 5.67 10.64
C LYS A 423 -10.88 4.81 9.72
N LEU A 424 -10.29 4.12 8.75
CA LEU A 424 -11.01 3.23 7.84
C LEU A 424 -11.40 1.90 8.52
N SER A 425 -12.53 1.33 8.12
CA SER A 425 -12.90 -0.05 8.46
C SER A 425 -11.87 -1.05 7.90
N GLY A 426 -11.91 -2.31 8.37
CA GLY A 426 -11.01 -3.36 7.88
C GLY A 426 -11.05 -3.52 6.36
N GLY A 427 -12.25 -3.71 5.81
CA GLY A 427 -12.45 -3.86 4.36
C GLY A 427 -12.06 -2.61 3.57
N GLN A 428 -12.42 -1.41 4.04
CA GLN A 428 -12.04 -0.15 3.39
C GLN A 428 -10.52 0.03 3.34
N ARG A 429 -9.82 -0.34 4.42
CA ARG A 429 -8.35 -0.27 4.48
C ARG A 429 -7.70 -1.30 3.57
N LYS A 430 -8.24 -2.52 3.46
CA LYS A 430 -7.77 -3.50 2.47
C LYS A 430 -7.99 -3.00 1.04
N ARG A 431 -9.16 -2.41 0.73
CA ARG A 431 -9.38 -1.74 -0.57
C ARG A 431 -8.34 -0.64 -0.81
N ALA A 432 -7.97 0.17 0.18
CA ALA A 432 -6.88 1.16 0.03
C ALA A 432 -5.50 0.53 -0.17
N SER A 433 -5.23 -0.65 0.41
CA SER A 433 -4.02 -1.45 0.15
C SER A 433 -3.96 -1.97 -1.29
N VAL A 434 -5.11 -2.36 -1.88
CA VAL A 434 -5.28 -2.75 -3.29
C VAL A 434 -5.14 -1.53 -4.22
N ALA A 435 -5.76 -0.41 -3.87
CA ALA A 435 -5.71 0.85 -4.63
C ALA A 435 -4.27 1.27 -4.95
N LEU A 436 -3.34 1.13 -3.99
CA LEU A 436 -1.92 1.43 -4.18
C LEU A 436 -1.24 0.60 -5.28
N GLU A 437 -1.66 -0.65 -5.48
CA GLU A 437 -1.15 -1.49 -6.58
C GLU A 437 -1.86 -1.17 -7.90
N LEU A 438 -3.16 -0.85 -7.88
CA LEU A 438 -3.89 -0.47 -9.11
C LEU A 438 -3.39 0.84 -9.75
N LEU A 439 -2.65 1.69 -9.04
CA LEU A 439 -2.06 2.92 -9.59
C LEU A 439 -1.18 2.70 -10.83
N THR A 440 -0.60 1.51 -11.02
CA THR A 440 0.21 1.17 -12.21
C THR A 440 -0.54 0.33 -13.25
N GLY A 441 -1.83 0.09 -13.05
CA GLY A 441 -2.68 -0.72 -13.94
C GLY A 441 -2.19 -2.15 -14.18
N PRO A 442 -1.86 -2.95 -13.14
CA PRO A 442 -1.34 -4.31 -13.31
C PRO A 442 -2.37 -5.26 -13.93
N SER A 443 -1.90 -6.10 -14.87
CA SER A 443 -2.67 -7.18 -15.50
C SER A 443 -2.77 -8.43 -14.62
N LEU A 444 -1.79 -8.68 -13.75
CA LEU A 444 -1.79 -9.74 -12.74
C LEU A 444 -1.84 -9.10 -11.34
N LEU A 445 -2.88 -9.41 -10.57
CA LEU A 445 -3.03 -8.96 -9.20
C LEU A 445 -3.02 -10.16 -8.24
N ILE A 446 -2.08 -10.17 -7.31
CA ILE A 446 -1.89 -11.22 -6.31
C ILE A 446 -2.20 -10.65 -4.93
N LEU A 447 -2.99 -11.35 -4.13
CA LEU A 447 -3.36 -10.93 -2.78
C LEU A 447 -3.08 -12.04 -1.77
N ASP A 448 -2.24 -11.75 -0.78
CA ASP A 448 -2.00 -12.62 0.37
C ASP A 448 -3.02 -12.28 1.47
N GLU A 449 -3.82 -13.28 1.84
CA GLU A 449 -4.90 -13.23 2.86
C GLU A 449 -5.68 -11.91 2.92
N PRO A 450 -6.36 -11.48 1.83
CA PRO A 450 -7.03 -10.18 1.78
C PRO A 450 -8.22 -10.04 2.72
N THR A 451 -8.77 -11.15 3.23
CA THR A 451 -9.98 -11.17 4.05
C THR A 451 -9.71 -11.60 5.50
N SER A 452 -8.45 -11.84 5.85
CA SER A 452 -8.03 -12.20 7.21
C SER A 452 -8.35 -11.08 8.22
N GLY A 453 -9.05 -11.43 9.30
CA GLY A 453 -9.44 -10.49 10.36
C GLY A 453 -10.59 -9.54 10.00
N LEU A 454 -11.29 -9.78 8.89
CA LEU A 454 -12.54 -9.08 8.56
C LEU A 454 -13.75 -9.81 9.16
N ASP A 455 -14.86 -9.10 9.33
CA ASP A 455 -16.16 -9.73 9.54
C ASP A 455 -16.69 -10.36 8.23
N PRO A 456 -17.63 -11.32 8.28
CA PRO A 456 -18.11 -12.02 7.09
C PRO A 456 -18.75 -11.12 6.02
N ALA A 457 -19.33 -9.98 6.41
CA ALA A 457 -19.95 -9.06 5.45
C ALA A 457 -18.89 -8.25 4.68
N LEU A 458 -17.80 -7.87 5.36
CA LEU A 458 -16.63 -7.24 4.73
C LEU A 458 -15.79 -8.24 3.91
N ASP A 459 -15.71 -9.52 4.33
CA ASP A 459 -15.10 -10.63 3.56
C ASP A 459 -15.77 -10.75 2.17
N LEU A 460 -17.10 -10.92 2.14
CA LEU A 460 -17.87 -10.95 0.89
C LEU A 460 -17.64 -9.70 0.02
N GLN A 461 -17.69 -8.50 0.60
CA GLN A 461 -17.45 -7.27 -0.16
C GLN A 461 -16.06 -7.20 -0.80
N VAL A 462 -15.03 -7.69 -0.12
CA VAL A 462 -13.67 -7.76 -0.69
C VAL A 462 -13.63 -8.81 -1.80
N MET A 463 -14.19 -10.00 -1.60
CA MET A 463 -14.23 -11.04 -2.63
C MET A 463 -15.02 -10.62 -3.88
N THR A 464 -16.15 -9.92 -3.72
CA THR A 464 -16.91 -9.35 -4.84
C THR A 464 -16.12 -8.28 -5.59
N MET A 465 -15.36 -7.43 -4.89
CA MET A 465 -14.46 -6.46 -5.53
C MET A 465 -13.35 -7.17 -6.33
N LEU A 466 -12.76 -8.24 -5.81
CA LEU A 466 -11.75 -9.03 -6.55
C LEU A 466 -12.32 -9.71 -7.79
N ARG A 467 -13.58 -10.19 -7.72
CA ARG A 467 -14.33 -10.70 -8.88
C ARG A 467 -14.53 -9.62 -9.95
N GLN A 468 -14.93 -8.42 -9.54
CA GLN A 468 -15.08 -7.27 -10.46
C GLN A 468 -13.75 -6.86 -11.12
N LEU A 469 -12.63 -6.88 -10.38
CA LEU A 469 -11.30 -6.62 -10.94
C LEU A 469 -10.89 -7.68 -11.96
N ALA A 470 -11.25 -8.95 -11.74
CA ALA A 470 -11.07 -10.03 -12.71
C ALA A 470 -12.00 -9.85 -13.92
N ASP A 471 -13.28 -9.53 -13.73
CA ASP A 471 -14.25 -9.27 -14.83
C ASP A 471 -13.82 -8.14 -15.76
N ALA A 472 -13.04 -7.17 -15.26
CA ALA A 472 -12.38 -6.13 -16.04
C ALA A 472 -11.19 -6.63 -16.90
N GLY A 473 -10.93 -7.94 -16.94
CA GLY A 473 -9.92 -8.60 -17.77
C GLY A 473 -8.62 -9.00 -17.05
N ARG A 474 -8.45 -8.67 -15.77
CA ARG A 474 -7.21 -8.99 -15.03
C ARG A 474 -7.15 -10.48 -14.67
N VAL A 475 -5.93 -10.98 -14.44
CA VAL A 475 -5.70 -12.24 -13.71
C VAL A 475 -5.64 -11.91 -12.23
N VAL A 476 -6.51 -12.50 -11.41
CA VAL A 476 -6.53 -12.25 -9.97
C VAL A 476 -6.25 -13.55 -9.20
N LEU A 477 -5.21 -13.54 -8.37
CA LEU A 477 -4.78 -14.66 -7.54
C LEU A 477 -4.98 -14.30 -6.06
N VAL A 478 -5.87 -14.99 -5.37
CA VAL A 478 -6.13 -14.78 -3.94
C VAL A 478 -5.60 -15.98 -3.13
N VAL A 479 -4.54 -15.76 -2.35
CA VAL A 479 -4.15 -16.71 -1.29
C VAL A 479 -5.07 -16.48 -0.10
N THR A 480 -5.75 -17.53 0.37
CA THR A 480 -6.61 -17.41 1.55
C THR A 480 -6.65 -18.70 2.37
N HIS A 481 -6.96 -18.56 3.66
CA HIS A 481 -7.40 -19.65 4.53
C HIS A 481 -8.91 -19.59 4.82
N SER A 482 -9.60 -18.51 4.42
CA SER A 482 -11.07 -18.44 4.46
C SER A 482 -11.64 -19.42 3.43
N LEU A 483 -12.63 -20.19 3.87
CA LEU A 483 -13.37 -21.15 3.03
C LEU A 483 -14.74 -20.57 2.61
N SER A 484 -15.08 -19.39 3.15
CA SER A 484 -16.23 -18.60 2.76
C SER A 484 -15.98 -17.99 1.38
N TYR A 485 -17.01 -17.96 0.54
CA TYR A 485 -17.00 -17.26 -0.76
C TYR A 485 -16.01 -17.81 -1.81
N LEU A 486 -15.57 -19.07 -1.67
CA LEU A 486 -14.79 -19.77 -2.71
C LEU A 486 -15.59 -20.02 -3.99
N ASP A 487 -16.92 -20.07 -3.89
CA ASP A 487 -17.89 -20.10 -4.99
C ASP A 487 -17.85 -18.85 -5.90
N VAL A 488 -17.24 -17.75 -5.45
CA VAL A 488 -17.01 -16.54 -6.27
C VAL A 488 -15.80 -16.70 -7.21
N CYS A 489 -14.96 -17.71 -7.00
CA CYS A 489 -13.74 -17.96 -7.77
C CYS A 489 -13.98 -18.93 -8.94
N ASP A 490 -13.38 -18.68 -10.11
CA ASP A 490 -13.51 -19.60 -11.26
C ASP A 490 -12.73 -20.90 -11.06
N GLN A 491 -11.65 -20.83 -10.25
CA GLN A 491 -10.81 -21.99 -9.96
C GLN A 491 -10.16 -21.90 -8.57
N VAL A 492 -9.88 -23.08 -8.02
CA VAL A 492 -9.24 -23.32 -6.73
C VAL A 492 -8.01 -24.19 -6.93
N LEU A 493 -6.87 -23.77 -6.39
CA LEU A 493 -5.68 -24.59 -6.15
C LEU A 493 -5.61 -24.92 -4.65
N LEU A 494 -5.87 -26.18 -4.30
CA LEU A 494 -5.73 -26.68 -2.93
C LEU A 494 -4.34 -27.28 -2.73
N MET A 495 -3.57 -26.66 -1.83
CA MET A 495 -2.23 -27.07 -1.44
C MET A 495 -2.25 -27.89 -0.16
N ALA A 496 -1.60 -29.06 -0.20
CA ALA A 496 -1.38 -29.92 0.95
C ALA A 496 -0.10 -29.50 1.73
N PRO A 497 0.03 -29.91 3.01
CA PRO A 497 1.29 -29.82 3.74
C PRO A 497 2.47 -30.39 2.93
N GLY A 498 3.65 -29.78 3.07
CA GLY A 498 4.81 -30.10 2.21
C GLY A 498 4.82 -29.36 0.87
N GLY A 499 3.77 -28.57 0.56
CA GLY A 499 3.73 -27.74 -0.64
C GLY A 499 3.41 -28.53 -1.91
N LYS A 500 2.52 -29.53 -1.79
CA LYS A 500 2.05 -30.41 -2.87
C LYS A 500 0.65 -30.01 -3.34
N THR A 501 0.30 -30.33 -4.58
CA THR A 501 -1.07 -30.08 -5.10
C THR A 501 -2.00 -31.23 -4.71
N ALA A 502 -3.13 -30.95 -4.05
CA ALA A 502 -4.19 -31.92 -3.76
C ALA A 502 -5.43 -31.74 -4.64
N TYR A 503 -5.68 -30.54 -5.17
CA TYR A 503 -6.72 -30.29 -6.17
C TYR A 503 -6.42 -29.02 -6.98
N ARG A 504 -6.86 -29.01 -8.24
CA ARG A 504 -6.84 -27.85 -9.13
C ARG A 504 -8.03 -27.94 -10.10
N GLY A 505 -9.00 -27.03 -10.00
CA GLY A 505 -10.19 -27.00 -10.85
C GLY A 505 -11.25 -26.03 -10.35
N SER A 506 -12.46 -26.04 -10.94
CA SER A 506 -13.60 -25.24 -10.45
C SER A 506 -13.95 -25.60 -9.00
N PRO A 507 -14.39 -24.65 -8.14
CA PRO A 507 -14.93 -24.98 -6.81
C PRO A 507 -16.11 -25.97 -6.89
N GLU A 508 -16.92 -25.93 -7.95
CA GLU A 508 -18.11 -26.78 -8.10
C GLU A 508 -17.75 -28.26 -8.25
N GLN A 509 -16.63 -28.55 -8.93
CA GLN A 509 -16.14 -29.89 -9.22
C GLN A 509 -15.38 -30.53 -8.04
N ILE A 510 -15.25 -29.82 -6.90
CA ILE A 510 -14.54 -30.34 -5.73
C ILE A 510 -15.19 -31.62 -5.17
N GLY A 511 -16.51 -31.75 -5.29
CA GLY A 511 -17.28 -32.91 -4.82
C GLY A 511 -16.84 -34.21 -5.50
N ASP A 512 -16.70 -34.18 -6.82
CA ASP A 512 -16.27 -35.32 -7.64
C ASP A 512 -14.81 -35.70 -7.34
N ALA A 513 -13.97 -34.71 -7.04
CA ALA A 513 -12.57 -34.92 -6.70
C ALA A 513 -12.38 -35.47 -5.28
N MET A 514 -13.08 -34.92 -4.29
CA MET A 514 -12.82 -35.20 -2.86
C MET A 514 -13.87 -36.09 -2.19
N GLY A 515 -14.93 -36.50 -2.90
CA GLY A 515 -16.04 -37.28 -2.34
C GLY A 515 -16.92 -36.50 -1.37
N THR A 516 -16.69 -35.20 -1.20
CA THR A 516 -17.51 -34.30 -0.38
C THR A 516 -17.28 -32.85 -0.82
N THR A 517 -18.30 -32.00 -0.65
CA THR A 517 -18.23 -30.55 -0.85
C THR A 517 -17.91 -29.79 0.45
N ASN A 518 -17.79 -30.49 1.59
CA ASN A 518 -17.51 -29.86 2.87
C ASN A 518 -16.01 -29.56 3.03
N TRP A 519 -15.61 -28.30 2.79
CA TRP A 519 -14.21 -27.86 2.86
C TRP A 519 -13.49 -28.23 4.16
N ALA A 520 -14.14 -28.21 5.32
CA ALA A 520 -13.51 -28.57 6.59
C ALA A 520 -13.14 -30.07 6.64
N LYS A 521 -13.98 -30.96 6.10
CA LYS A 521 -13.67 -32.39 5.92
C LYS A 521 -12.53 -32.58 4.93
N ILE A 522 -12.54 -31.88 3.79
CA ILE A 522 -11.49 -31.94 2.77
C ILE A 522 -10.13 -31.55 3.38
N PHE A 523 -10.07 -30.43 4.10
CA PHE A 523 -8.84 -29.97 4.76
C PHE A 523 -8.33 -30.96 5.81
N THR A 524 -9.24 -31.61 6.54
CA THR A 524 -8.87 -32.65 7.50
C THR A 524 -8.26 -33.86 6.80
N GLN A 525 -8.85 -34.31 5.69
CA GLN A 525 -8.36 -35.44 4.90
C GLN A 525 -7.00 -35.15 4.24
N VAL A 526 -6.89 -34.02 3.53
CA VAL A 526 -5.66 -33.59 2.86
C VAL A 526 -4.53 -33.25 3.85
N GLY A 527 -4.88 -32.80 5.06
CA GLY A 527 -3.93 -32.59 6.14
C GLY A 527 -3.45 -33.88 6.82
N ALA A 528 -4.28 -34.92 6.85
CA ALA A 528 -3.96 -36.21 7.46
C ALA A 528 -3.06 -37.08 6.57
N ASP A 529 -3.30 -37.10 5.25
CA ASP A 529 -2.43 -37.77 4.28
C ASP A 529 -2.18 -36.88 3.04
N PRO A 530 -1.18 -35.99 3.11
CA PRO A 530 -0.81 -35.10 2.00
C PRO A 530 -0.32 -35.83 0.75
N ASP A 531 0.31 -37.00 0.93
CA ASP A 531 0.97 -37.76 -0.13
C ASP A 531 -0.04 -38.57 -0.94
N GLU A 532 -1.01 -39.21 -0.28
CA GLU A 532 -2.13 -39.87 -0.94
C GLU A 532 -3.04 -38.86 -1.66
N ALA A 533 -3.30 -37.69 -1.05
CA ALA A 533 -4.06 -36.61 -1.69
C ALA A 533 -3.39 -36.12 -2.98
N ASN A 534 -2.05 -35.96 -2.96
CA ASN A 534 -1.28 -35.59 -4.14
C ASN A 534 -1.25 -36.70 -5.20
N ARG A 535 -1.11 -37.96 -4.80
CA ARG A 535 -1.11 -39.11 -5.72
C ARG A 535 -2.41 -39.21 -6.52
N ARG A 536 -3.57 -39.13 -5.84
CA ARG A 536 -4.89 -39.12 -6.48
C ARG A 536 -5.09 -37.94 -7.44
N PHE A 537 -4.50 -36.78 -7.11
CA PHE A 537 -4.51 -35.63 -8.00
C PHE A 537 -3.67 -35.88 -9.27
N VAL A 538 -2.47 -36.44 -9.13
CA VAL A 538 -1.59 -36.79 -10.26
C VAL A 538 -2.26 -37.83 -11.15
N GLU A 539 -2.77 -38.94 -10.60
CA GLU A 539 -3.47 -39.99 -11.33
C GLU A 539 -4.63 -39.45 -12.17
N ARG A 540 -5.45 -38.54 -11.61
CA ARG A 540 -6.52 -37.86 -12.36
C ARG A 540 -5.98 -36.87 -13.40
N SER A 541 -4.93 -36.11 -13.08
CA SER A 541 -4.36 -35.11 -14.00
C SER A 541 -3.66 -35.75 -15.20
N GLU A 542 -3.02 -36.90 -15.01
CA GLU A 542 -2.42 -37.71 -16.09
C GLU A 542 -3.50 -38.28 -17.02
N ALA A 543 -4.61 -38.78 -16.46
CA ALA A 543 -5.79 -39.19 -17.24
C ALA A 543 -6.42 -38.04 -18.04
N GLN A 544 -6.09 -36.78 -17.72
CA GLN A 544 -6.71 -35.57 -18.26
C GLN A 544 -5.76 -34.69 -19.10
N LYS A 545 -4.51 -35.10 -19.34
CA LYS A 545 -3.56 -34.35 -20.18
C LYS A 545 -2.68 -35.21 -21.11
N ARG A 546 -2.89 -35.06 -22.42
CA ARG A 546 -1.83 -35.10 -23.43
C ARG A 546 -1.58 -33.68 -23.94
N MET A 547 -0.44 -33.05 -23.60
CA MET A 547 0.16 -31.93 -24.34
C MET A 547 1.59 -31.66 -23.81
N PRO A 548 2.64 -31.70 -24.66
CA PRO A 548 3.98 -31.20 -24.32
C PRO A 548 4.07 -29.68 -24.55
N ASP A 549 4.96 -28.95 -23.88
CA ASP A 549 6.38 -28.86 -24.26
C ASP A 549 7.17 -27.87 -23.36
N LYS A 550 8.51 -27.99 -23.43
CA LYS A 550 9.67 -27.17 -22.98
C LYS A 550 9.56 -26.07 -21.91
N ALA A 551 10.64 -25.97 -21.13
CA ALA A 551 10.96 -24.87 -20.23
C ALA A 551 12.36 -24.32 -20.56
N ASP A 552 12.50 -22.99 -20.57
CA ASP A 552 13.77 -22.29 -20.75
C ASP A 552 14.46 -21.98 -19.40
N GLU A 553 15.80 -21.92 -19.42
CA GLU A 553 16.62 -21.64 -18.23
C GLU A 553 16.60 -20.16 -17.81
N PRO A 554 16.59 -19.85 -16.49
CA PRO A 554 16.58 -18.47 -16.01
C PRO A 554 17.96 -17.80 -16.09
N SER A 555 18.06 -16.72 -16.87
CA SER A 555 19.19 -15.81 -16.88
C SER A 555 19.10 -14.73 -15.78
N GLY A 556 20.22 -14.10 -15.46
CA GLY A 556 20.37 -13.25 -14.27
C GLY A 556 19.55 -11.95 -14.28
N LEU A 557 19.13 -11.53 -13.07
CA LEU A 557 18.33 -10.33 -12.81
C LEU A 557 18.92 -9.06 -13.43
N GLY A 558 18.17 -8.44 -14.36
CA GLY A 558 18.51 -7.14 -14.95
C GLY A 558 18.55 -5.98 -13.93
N GLU A 559 19.31 -4.93 -14.24
CA GLU A 559 19.48 -3.79 -13.33
C GLU A 559 18.19 -2.95 -13.15
N PRO A 560 17.94 -2.41 -11.94
CA PRO A 560 16.71 -1.68 -11.63
C PRO A 560 16.61 -0.33 -12.34
N VAL A 561 15.39 0.02 -12.76
CA VAL A 561 15.08 1.30 -13.43
C VAL A 561 15.45 2.50 -12.54
N HIS A 562 16.38 3.33 -13.01
CA HIS A 562 16.81 4.55 -12.34
C HIS A 562 15.84 5.71 -12.60
N THR A 563 14.87 5.92 -11.70
CA THR A 563 14.10 7.17 -11.67
C THR A 563 14.89 8.29 -10.99
N SER A 564 14.58 9.56 -11.33
CA SER A 564 15.38 10.72 -10.92
C SER A 564 15.48 10.90 -9.39
N VAL A 565 16.68 10.68 -8.83
CA VAL A 565 16.98 10.72 -7.38
C VAL A 565 16.51 12.03 -6.72
N ARG A 566 16.68 13.19 -7.38
CA ARG A 566 16.26 14.50 -6.87
C ARG A 566 14.74 14.60 -6.65
N ARG A 567 13.93 14.01 -7.55
CA ARG A 567 12.47 14.02 -7.43
C ARG A 567 12.00 13.08 -6.32
N GLN A 568 12.57 11.88 -6.24
CA GLN A 568 12.32 10.96 -5.12
C GLN A 568 12.59 11.66 -3.77
N ILE A 569 13.72 12.38 -3.65
CA ILE A 569 14.05 13.14 -2.44
C ILE A 569 12.95 14.17 -2.11
N SER A 570 12.52 14.98 -3.08
CA SER A 570 11.48 16.00 -2.86
C SER A 570 10.12 15.41 -2.45
N THR A 571 9.68 14.32 -3.11
CA THR A 571 8.42 13.66 -2.79
C THR A 571 8.45 13.01 -1.40
N ILE A 572 9.54 12.32 -1.04
CA ILE A 572 9.69 11.71 0.29
C ILE A 572 9.83 12.77 1.38
N ALA A 573 10.57 13.86 1.14
CA ALA A 573 10.68 14.94 2.12
C ALA A 573 9.32 15.61 2.40
N ARG A 574 8.53 15.88 1.35
CA ARG A 574 7.15 16.38 1.49
C ARG A 574 6.25 15.39 2.22
N ARG A 575 6.39 14.08 1.97
CA ARG A 575 5.66 13.03 2.68
C ARG A 575 6.04 12.97 4.16
N GLN A 576 7.34 12.93 4.47
CA GLN A 576 7.89 12.87 5.82
C GLN A 576 7.41 14.05 6.66
N PHE A 577 7.48 15.27 6.13
CA PHE A 577 6.97 16.46 6.81
C PHE A 577 5.47 16.35 7.13
N ARG A 578 4.64 15.88 6.18
CA ARG A 578 3.21 15.65 6.43
C ARG A 578 2.95 14.53 7.44
N LEU A 579 3.75 13.47 7.46
CA LEU A 579 3.62 12.38 8.44
C LEU A 579 3.85 12.88 9.88
N VAL A 580 4.91 13.67 10.08
CA VAL A 580 5.21 14.30 11.39
C VAL A 580 4.07 15.20 11.84
N VAL A 581 3.49 16.02 10.95
CA VAL A 581 2.37 16.92 11.28
C VAL A 581 1.02 16.17 11.45
N ALA A 582 0.84 15.04 10.78
CA ALA A 582 -0.41 14.27 10.84
C ALA A 582 -0.59 13.49 12.16
N ASP A 583 0.48 13.08 12.84
CA ASP A 583 0.41 12.55 14.20
C ASP A 583 0.28 13.69 15.21
N ARG A 584 -0.96 14.11 15.50
CA ARG A 584 -1.23 15.26 16.39
C ARG A 584 -0.60 15.13 17.78
N ALA A 585 -0.63 13.94 18.37
CA ALA A 585 -0.12 13.73 19.73
C ALA A 585 1.41 13.80 19.76
N TYR A 586 2.06 13.15 18.80
CA TYR A 586 3.52 13.18 18.67
C TYR A 586 4.02 14.56 18.21
N PHE A 587 3.30 15.24 17.30
CA PHE A 587 3.60 16.61 16.87
C PHE A 587 3.55 17.60 18.04
N VAL A 588 2.48 17.58 18.84
CA VAL A 588 2.36 18.45 20.03
C VAL A 588 3.47 18.16 21.03
N PHE A 589 3.78 16.88 21.28
CA PHE A 589 4.91 16.49 22.13
C PHE A 589 6.24 17.06 21.62
N LEU A 590 6.56 16.88 20.33
CA LEU A 590 7.79 17.41 19.71
C LEU A 590 7.83 18.94 19.65
N ALA A 591 6.68 19.60 19.51
CA ALA A 591 6.58 21.05 19.49
C ALA A 591 6.80 21.66 20.88
N LEU A 592 6.29 21.02 21.95
CA LEU A 592 6.49 21.44 23.34
C LEU A 592 7.87 21.08 23.88
N LEU A 593 8.49 20.00 23.38
CA LEU A 593 9.78 19.49 23.83
C LEU A 593 10.90 20.56 23.95
N PRO A 594 11.18 21.42 22.94
CA PRO A 594 12.20 22.46 23.08
C PRO A 594 11.86 23.50 24.16
N PHE A 595 10.58 23.80 24.40
CA PHE A 595 10.19 24.72 25.47
C PHE A 595 10.42 24.11 26.84
N ILE A 596 10.05 22.84 27.03
CA ILE A 596 10.29 22.08 28.28
C ILE A 596 11.80 22.04 28.57
N MET A 597 12.61 21.66 27.59
CA MET A 597 14.07 21.54 27.72
C MET A 597 14.76 22.89 27.94
N GLY A 598 14.32 23.94 27.24
CA GLY A 598 14.77 25.31 27.48
C GLY A 598 14.40 25.80 28.89
N SER A 599 13.17 25.59 29.34
CA SER A 599 12.71 26.00 30.68
C SER A 599 13.43 25.27 31.80
N LEU A 600 13.78 23.99 31.61
CA LEU A 600 14.52 23.20 32.58
C LEU A 600 15.94 23.80 32.78
N SER A 601 16.55 24.34 31.72
CA SER A 601 17.84 25.05 31.81
C SER A 601 17.76 26.35 32.63
N LEU A 602 16.56 26.92 32.82
CA LEU A 602 16.36 28.10 33.66
C LEU A 602 16.23 27.77 35.16
N THR A 603 16.01 26.50 35.54
CA THR A 603 15.92 26.11 36.96
C THR A 603 17.28 25.99 37.65
N VAL A 604 18.38 26.16 36.91
CA VAL A 604 19.74 26.20 37.49
C VAL A 604 19.85 27.40 38.43
N PRO A 605 20.23 27.21 39.70
CA PRO A 605 20.34 28.31 40.66
C PRO A 605 21.47 29.29 40.26
N GLY A 606 21.18 30.59 40.34
CA GLY A 606 22.12 31.66 40.03
C GLY A 606 21.55 32.74 39.12
N SER A 607 22.29 33.84 38.99
CA SER A 607 21.93 35.03 38.20
C SER A 607 23.06 35.53 37.30
N ASN A 608 24.18 34.79 37.20
CA ASN A 608 25.32 35.15 36.36
C ASN A 608 25.24 34.47 34.98
N GLY A 609 24.67 33.27 34.92
CA GLY A 609 24.54 32.47 33.70
C GLY A 609 25.87 32.24 32.99
N PHE A 610 26.09 32.89 31.84
CA PHE A 610 27.34 32.84 31.06
C PHE A 610 28.26 34.07 31.26
N HIS A 611 28.08 34.79 32.37
CA HIS A 611 28.95 35.88 32.81
C HIS A 611 29.89 35.37 33.91
N ALA A 612 31.05 36.02 34.08
CA ALA A 612 31.97 35.69 35.16
C ALA A 612 31.30 35.91 36.53
N PRO A 613 31.36 34.94 37.46
CA PRO A 613 30.71 35.06 38.76
C PRO A 613 31.34 36.19 39.57
N GLY A 614 30.49 37.09 40.10
CA GLY A 614 30.92 38.15 41.01
C GLY A 614 31.39 37.61 42.38
N PRO A 615 32.04 38.45 43.23
CA PRO A 615 32.60 38.00 44.52
C PRO A 615 31.60 37.35 45.48
N ASN A 616 30.31 37.69 45.36
CA ASN A 616 29.21 37.17 46.17
C ASN A 616 28.28 36.22 45.38
N ALA A 617 28.76 35.62 44.29
CA ALA A 617 27.97 34.69 43.49
C ALA A 617 27.67 33.39 44.26
N GLY A 618 26.39 33.09 44.48
CA GLY A 618 25.97 31.90 45.23
C GLY A 618 26.24 30.55 44.54
N THR A 619 26.52 30.55 43.24
CA THR A 619 26.74 29.36 42.42
C THR A 619 27.90 29.59 41.42
N PRO A 620 29.16 29.32 41.82
CA PRO A 620 30.33 29.60 40.99
C PRO A 620 30.49 28.66 39.78
N ASP A 621 29.68 27.60 39.69
CA ASP A 621 29.63 26.62 38.61
C ASP A 621 28.36 26.71 37.74
N GLU A 622 27.58 27.79 37.87
CA GLU A 622 26.31 28.01 37.14
C GLU A 622 26.42 27.74 35.64
N ALA A 623 27.46 28.26 34.97
CA ALA A 623 27.70 28.04 33.55
C ALA A 623 27.91 26.54 33.19
N ALA A 624 28.57 25.78 34.06
CA ALA A 624 28.78 24.34 33.87
C ALA A 624 27.47 23.57 34.03
N GLN A 625 26.67 23.92 35.04
CA GLN A 625 25.36 23.30 35.27
C GLN A 625 24.38 23.57 34.11
N ILE A 626 24.35 24.79 33.56
CA ILE A 626 23.54 25.12 32.38
C ILE A 626 23.95 24.25 31.18
N LEU A 627 25.25 24.17 30.86
CA LEU A 627 25.71 23.32 29.75
C LEU A 627 25.48 21.83 29.99
N ALA A 628 25.61 21.36 31.24
CA ALA A 628 25.44 19.97 31.62
C ALA A 628 23.99 19.49 31.52
N LEU A 629 23.04 20.41 31.54
CA LEU A 629 21.63 20.16 31.31
C LEU A 629 21.25 20.35 29.83
N LEU A 630 21.75 21.43 29.21
CA LEU A 630 21.46 21.82 27.82
C LEU A 630 21.95 20.80 26.79
N MET A 631 23.16 20.25 26.94
CA MET A 631 23.75 19.35 25.93
C MET A 631 23.09 17.96 25.91
N PRO A 632 22.84 17.29 27.06
CA PRO A 632 22.00 16.08 27.09
C PRO A 632 20.56 16.34 26.67
N ALA A 633 19.99 17.52 26.92
CA ALA A 633 18.66 17.88 26.45
C ALA A 633 18.60 18.01 24.92
N ALA A 634 19.60 18.64 24.28
CA ALA A 634 19.73 18.68 22.83
C ALA A 634 19.87 17.27 22.23
N ALA A 635 20.65 16.41 22.89
CA ALA A 635 20.81 15.01 22.50
C ALA A 635 19.52 14.19 22.64
N PHE A 636 18.79 14.34 23.74
CA PHE A 636 17.47 13.72 23.96
C PHE A 636 16.50 14.12 22.86
N MET A 637 16.41 15.42 22.59
CA MET A 637 15.53 16.01 21.59
C MET A 637 15.82 15.51 20.18
N GLY A 638 17.10 15.49 19.78
CA GLY A 638 17.54 14.92 18.51
C GLY A 638 17.17 13.44 18.37
N THR A 639 17.50 12.61 19.36
CA THR A 639 17.16 11.18 19.34
C THR A 639 15.65 10.93 19.34
N ALA A 640 14.86 11.77 20.04
CA ALA A 640 13.41 11.65 20.13
C ALA A 640 12.69 11.86 18.79
N LEU A 641 13.24 12.68 17.89
CA LEU A 641 12.69 12.95 16.54
C LEU A 641 12.64 11.69 15.65
N THR A 642 13.58 10.76 15.82
CA THR A 642 13.95 9.77 14.78
C THR A 642 13.89 8.33 15.24
N ILE A 643 13.91 8.05 16.55
CA ILE A 643 14.09 6.68 17.03
C ILE A 643 12.93 5.73 16.69
N ARG A 644 11.72 6.27 16.45
CA ARG A 644 10.52 5.49 16.05
C ARG A 644 10.40 5.23 14.55
N ASP A 645 11.17 5.93 13.75
CA ASP A 645 10.77 6.32 12.40
C ASP A 645 11.16 5.31 11.30
N LEU A 646 12.26 4.57 11.44
CA LEU A 646 12.58 3.47 10.50
C LEU A 646 11.84 2.17 10.84
N VAL A 647 11.59 1.90 12.12
CA VAL A 647 10.86 0.70 12.57
C VAL A 647 9.44 0.69 12.03
N GLY A 648 8.71 1.80 12.18
CA GLY A 648 7.30 1.90 11.76
C GLY A 648 7.10 1.88 10.25
N GLU A 649 8.09 2.29 9.45
CA GLU A 649 7.98 2.38 8.00
C GLU A 649 8.65 1.23 7.24
N ARG A 650 9.34 0.31 7.93
CA ARG A 650 10.19 -0.71 7.28
C ARG A 650 9.48 -1.50 6.18
N ALA A 651 8.26 -1.96 6.43
CA ALA A 651 7.48 -2.72 5.44
C ALA A 651 7.11 -1.86 4.21
N ILE A 652 6.77 -0.59 4.43
CA ILE A 652 6.45 0.38 3.36
C ILE A 652 7.71 0.64 2.52
N PHE A 653 8.83 0.92 3.17
CA PHE A 653 10.11 1.15 2.50
C PHE A 653 10.54 -0.05 1.64
N GLN A 654 10.44 -1.28 2.16
CA GLN A 654 10.78 -2.49 1.40
C GLN A 654 9.88 -2.68 0.17
N ARG A 655 8.57 -2.41 0.28
CA ARG A 655 7.61 -2.43 -0.85
C ARG A 655 7.93 -1.36 -1.89
N GLU A 656 8.22 -0.13 -1.48
CA GLU A 656 8.58 0.95 -2.40
C GLU A 656 9.93 0.70 -3.09
N GLN A 657 10.89 0.08 -2.38
CA GLN A 657 12.20 -0.30 -2.91
C GLN A 657 12.09 -1.38 -4.00
N ALA A 658 11.19 -2.36 -3.86
CA ALA A 658 10.88 -3.34 -4.90
C ALA A 658 10.32 -2.70 -6.19
N VAL A 659 9.64 -1.55 -6.07
CA VAL A 659 9.10 -0.77 -7.20
C VAL A 659 10.11 0.28 -7.73
N GLY A 660 11.34 0.30 -7.22
CA GLY A 660 12.45 1.12 -7.74
C GLY A 660 12.81 2.35 -6.91
N LEU A 661 12.33 2.45 -5.66
CA LEU A 661 12.76 3.53 -4.77
C LEU A 661 14.24 3.40 -4.40
N SER A 662 15.00 4.49 -4.52
CA SER A 662 16.39 4.51 -4.09
C SER A 662 16.50 4.61 -2.57
N THR A 663 17.18 3.63 -1.98
CA THR A 663 17.69 3.66 -0.59
C THR A 663 18.40 4.98 -0.26
N THR A 664 19.10 5.57 -1.23
CA THR A 664 19.88 6.80 -1.03
C THR A 664 18.98 8.03 -1.00
N ALA A 665 17.97 8.08 -1.87
CA ALA A 665 16.98 9.15 -1.90
C ALA A 665 16.14 9.16 -0.62
N TYR A 666 15.68 7.99 -0.19
CA TYR A 666 14.91 7.81 1.03
C TYR A 666 15.67 8.33 2.27
N LEU A 667 16.92 7.90 2.47
CA LEU A 667 17.71 8.37 3.61
C LEU A 667 18.06 9.85 3.55
N LEU A 668 18.46 10.38 2.38
CA LEU A 668 18.80 11.80 2.27
C LEU A 668 17.57 12.70 2.53
N ALA A 669 16.40 12.34 2.01
CA ALA A 669 15.16 13.06 2.26
C ALA A 669 14.77 13.05 3.74
N LYS A 670 14.83 11.87 4.36
CA LYS A 670 14.49 11.64 5.77
C LYS A 670 15.43 12.40 6.70
N SER A 671 16.75 12.25 6.51
CA SER A 671 17.76 13.01 7.25
C SER A 671 17.59 14.52 7.07
N ALA A 672 17.36 15.03 5.86
CA ALA A 672 17.19 16.46 5.63
C ALA A 672 15.98 17.05 6.39
N VAL A 673 14.84 16.35 6.40
CA VAL A 673 13.64 16.80 7.15
C VAL A 673 13.90 16.80 8.66
N PHE A 674 14.50 15.73 9.20
CA PHE A 674 14.81 15.70 10.64
C PHE A 674 15.91 16.67 11.06
N CYS A 675 16.89 16.95 10.19
CA CYS A 675 17.87 18.02 10.44
C CYS A 675 17.19 19.39 10.54
N ALA A 676 16.22 19.69 9.66
CA ALA A 676 15.48 20.95 9.73
C ALA A 676 14.69 21.09 11.04
N PHE A 677 14.01 20.03 11.51
CA PHE A 677 13.35 20.02 12.82
C PHE A 677 14.35 20.16 13.97
N ALA A 678 15.47 19.44 13.95
CA ALA A 678 16.52 19.51 14.97
C ALA A 678 17.13 20.93 15.09
N ILE A 679 17.40 21.59 13.95
CA ILE A 679 17.90 22.97 13.90
C ILE A 679 16.86 23.95 14.45
N LEU A 680 15.58 23.84 14.05
CA LEU A 680 14.50 24.70 14.54
C LEU A 680 14.30 24.57 16.06
N GLN A 681 14.24 23.34 16.57
CA GLN A 681 14.14 23.07 18.00
C GLN A 681 15.36 23.60 18.78
N SER A 682 16.56 23.46 18.21
CA SER A 682 17.80 23.99 18.81
C SER A 682 17.82 25.52 18.86
N ALA A 683 17.24 26.20 17.87
CA ALA A 683 17.08 27.65 17.89
C ALA A 683 16.16 28.10 19.03
N ILE A 684 15.02 27.41 19.22
CA ILE A 684 14.07 27.69 20.31
C ILE A 684 14.74 27.50 21.68
N VAL A 685 15.42 26.36 21.90
CA VAL A 685 16.12 26.08 23.18
C VAL A 685 17.19 27.14 23.44
N THR A 686 18.03 27.44 22.44
CA THR A 686 19.13 28.41 22.61
C THR A 686 18.59 29.81 22.90
N ALA A 687 17.52 30.23 22.23
CA ALA A 687 16.86 31.51 22.48
C ALA A 687 16.30 31.61 23.91
N ILE A 688 15.67 30.55 24.43
CA ILE A 688 15.15 30.51 25.80
C ILE A 688 16.30 30.62 26.82
N VAL A 689 17.38 29.87 26.63
CA VAL A 689 18.55 29.91 27.53
C VAL A 689 19.20 31.30 27.51
N VAL A 690 19.44 31.87 26.33
CA VAL A 690 20.09 33.19 26.20
C VAL A 690 19.19 34.31 26.75
N ALA A 691 17.87 34.23 26.57
CA ALA A 691 16.93 35.20 27.14
C ALA A 691 16.83 35.12 28.67
N GLY A 692 16.90 33.92 29.25
CA GLY A 692 16.74 33.72 30.70
C GLY A 692 18.03 33.69 31.52
N LYS A 693 19.19 33.41 30.90
CA LYS A 693 20.51 33.31 31.55
C LYS A 693 21.60 34.20 30.92
N GLY A 694 21.26 35.02 29.93
CA GLY A 694 22.19 35.92 29.26
C GLY A 694 23.00 35.26 28.14
N ALA A 695 23.67 36.09 27.33
CA ALA A 695 24.50 35.66 26.22
C ALA A 695 25.94 35.37 26.66
N PRO A 696 26.69 34.48 25.97
CA PRO A 696 28.10 34.27 26.26
C PRO A 696 28.93 35.55 26.07
N THR A 697 29.78 35.86 27.06
CA THR A 697 30.44 37.17 27.20
C THR A 697 31.84 37.25 26.59
N ARG A 698 32.53 36.12 26.44
CA ARG A 698 33.94 36.02 26.01
C ARG A 698 34.19 36.20 24.51
N GLY A 699 33.12 36.30 23.71
CA GLY A 699 33.20 36.29 22.24
C GLY A 699 33.17 34.86 21.67
N ALA A 700 33.03 34.75 20.34
CA ALA A 700 33.09 33.47 19.64
C ALA A 700 34.54 33.05 19.36
N ASN A 701 34.80 31.74 19.28
CA ASN A 701 36.08 31.23 18.80
C ASN A 701 36.30 31.59 17.32
N LEU A 702 35.26 31.50 16.49
CA LEU A 702 35.37 31.67 15.03
C LEU A 702 34.80 33.01 14.53
N PHE A 703 33.70 33.49 15.12
CA PHE A 703 32.98 34.70 14.69
C PHE A 703 33.40 35.99 15.42
N GLY A 704 34.57 35.98 16.06
CA GLY A 704 35.18 37.15 16.70
C GLY A 704 34.53 37.59 18.02
N HIS A 705 35.01 38.72 18.56
CA HIS A 705 34.75 39.17 19.94
C HIS A 705 33.32 39.68 20.24
N SER A 706 32.32 39.35 19.43
CA SER A 706 30.93 39.77 19.66
C SER A 706 30.14 38.72 20.44
N THR A 707 29.29 39.17 21.37
CA THR A 707 28.33 38.32 22.10
C THR A 707 27.31 37.67 21.17
N ILE A 708 26.96 38.35 20.07
CA ILE A 708 26.12 37.83 18.98
C ILE A 708 26.84 36.65 18.29
N GLY A 709 28.11 36.81 17.93
CA GLY A 709 28.93 35.72 17.37
C GLY A 709 29.01 34.52 18.30
N ALA A 710 29.27 34.74 19.59
CA ALA A 710 29.31 33.69 20.60
C ALA A 710 27.97 32.96 20.74
N THR A 711 26.86 33.70 20.64
CA THR A 711 25.49 33.14 20.66
C THR A 711 25.22 32.29 19.42
N VAL A 712 25.65 32.73 18.24
CA VAL A 712 25.54 31.97 16.98
C VAL A 712 26.38 30.69 17.02
N GLU A 713 27.58 30.75 17.61
CA GLU A 713 28.48 29.60 17.78
C GLU A 713 27.91 28.57 18.78
N LEU A 714 27.30 29.04 19.88
CA LEU A 714 26.58 28.20 20.83
C LEU A 714 25.36 27.55 20.18
N PHE A 715 24.55 28.31 19.43
CA PHE A 715 23.43 27.78 18.65
C PHE A 715 23.89 26.72 17.64
N ALA A 716 24.95 26.98 16.88
CA ALA A 716 25.50 26.04 15.92
C ALA A 716 25.96 24.73 16.60
N THR A 717 26.52 24.84 17.80
CA THR A 717 26.92 23.69 18.62
C THR A 717 25.72 22.88 19.12
N VAL A 718 24.69 23.53 19.66
CA VAL A 718 23.43 22.88 20.09
C VAL A 718 22.78 22.18 18.90
N ALA A 719 22.70 22.86 17.75
CA ALA A 719 22.13 22.34 16.51
C ALA A 719 22.89 21.14 15.95
N ALA A 720 24.23 21.21 15.87
CA ALA A 720 25.06 20.10 15.40
C ALA A 720 24.95 18.87 16.32
N THR A 721 24.87 19.08 17.64
CA THR A 721 24.65 18.02 18.64
C THR A 721 23.28 17.37 18.43
N CYS A 722 22.22 18.16 18.31
CA CYS A 722 20.86 17.69 18.08
C CYS A 722 20.74 16.90 16.75
N VAL A 723 21.36 17.40 15.67
CA VAL A 723 21.44 16.72 14.37
C VAL A 723 22.18 15.38 14.46
N ALA A 724 23.35 15.34 15.09
CA ALA A 724 24.12 14.11 15.25
C ALA A 724 23.37 13.07 16.10
N SER A 725 22.68 13.49 17.17
CA SER A 725 21.81 12.63 17.98
C SER A 725 20.54 12.18 17.26
N ALA A 726 20.04 12.94 16.29
CA ALA A 726 18.96 12.50 15.40
C ALA A 726 19.42 11.43 14.40
N ILE A 727 20.61 11.55 13.83
CA ILE A 727 21.15 10.50 12.94
C ILE A 727 21.53 9.25 13.74
N LEU A 728 22.01 9.40 14.99
CA LEU A 728 22.14 8.29 15.95
C LEU A 728 20.79 7.61 16.22
N GLY A 729 19.71 8.38 16.40
CA GLY A 729 18.36 7.85 16.56
C GLY A 729 17.89 7.02 15.35
N LEU A 730 18.22 7.44 14.12
CA LEU A 730 18.00 6.62 12.91
C LEU A 730 18.86 5.35 12.92
N ALA A 731 20.14 5.41 13.30
CA ALA A 731 21.01 4.23 13.42
C ALA A 731 20.43 3.19 14.39
N ILE A 732 19.94 3.64 15.54
CA ILE A 732 19.25 2.81 16.53
C ILE A 732 17.93 2.26 15.97
N SER A 733 17.11 3.10 15.33
CA SER A 733 15.85 2.67 14.71
C SER A 733 16.07 1.58 13.64
N SER A 734 17.20 1.59 12.93
CA SER A 734 17.56 0.55 11.93
C SER A 734 17.97 -0.80 12.54
N LEU A 735 18.31 -0.86 13.83
CA LEU A 735 18.67 -2.08 14.56
C LEU A 735 17.45 -2.78 15.17
N VAL A 736 16.44 -2.01 15.55
CA VAL A 736 15.24 -2.48 16.23
C VAL A 736 14.35 -3.32 15.33
N ARG A 737 13.74 -4.38 15.89
CA ARG A 737 12.83 -5.28 15.14
C ARG A 737 11.34 -5.06 15.45
N SER A 738 11.00 -4.54 16.63
CA SER A 738 9.63 -4.32 17.11
C SER A 738 9.49 -2.94 17.73
N SER A 739 8.32 -2.33 17.62
CA SER A 739 8.01 -1.04 18.25
C SER A 739 8.15 -1.05 19.78
N GLU A 740 7.98 -2.22 20.41
CA GLU A 740 8.12 -2.42 21.86
C GLU A 740 9.57 -2.20 22.34
N GLN A 741 10.55 -2.55 21.52
CA GLN A 741 11.98 -2.41 21.85
C GLN A 741 12.47 -0.95 21.80
N ILE A 742 11.67 -0.03 21.24
CA ILE A 742 12.06 1.37 21.05
C ILE A 742 12.22 2.07 22.40
N MET A 743 11.27 1.93 23.33
CA MET A 743 11.28 2.70 24.57
C MET A 743 12.47 2.36 25.48
N PRO A 744 12.79 1.07 25.75
CA PRO A 744 13.97 0.74 26.56
C PRO A 744 15.26 1.25 25.92
N LEU A 745 15.40 1.09 24.59
CA LEU A 745 16.61 1.49 23.88
C LEU A 745 16.76 3.01 23.78
N PHE A 746 15.65 3.75 23.71
CA PHE A 746 15.62 5.21 23.85
C PHE A 746 16.17 5.64 25.23
N VAL A 747 15.62 5.08 26.31
CA VAL A 747 16.06 5.40 27.68
C VAL A 747 17.55 5.10 27.88
N VAL A 748 18.02 3.92 27.46
CA VAL A 748 19.44 3.55 27.56
C VAL A 748 20.33 4.51 26.76
N THR A 749 19.93 4.91 25.55
CA THR A 749 20.70 5.84 24.70
C THR A 749 20.77 7.24 25.31
N VAL A 750 19.67 7.71 25.90
CA VAL A 750 19.59 9.01 26.57
C VAL A 750 20.44 9.02 27.83
N MET A 751 20.34 7.97 28.66
CA MET A 751 21.17 7.82 29.86
C MET A 751 22.67 7.70 29.52
N ALA A 752 23.02 6.99 28.45
CA ALA A 752 24.39 6.91 27.96
C ALA A 752 24.92 8.30 27.53
N GLN A 753 24.16 9.06 26.75
CA GLN A 753 24.56 10.43 26.35
C GLN A 753 24.64 11.39 27.54
N LEU A 754 23.75 11.26 28.53
CA LEU A 754 23.74 12.04 29.77
C LEU A 754 24.98 11.77 30.63
N VAL A 755 25.33 10.50 30.87
CA VAL A 755 26.49 10.12 31.69
C VAL A 755 27.81 10.37 30.96
N LEU A 756 27.88 10.09 29.66
CA LEU A 756 29.12 10.15 28.87
C LEU A 756 29.40 11.51 28.23
N CYS A 757 28.56 12.54 28.44
CA CYS A 757 28.85 13.88 27.93
C CYS A 757 30.11 14.51 28.55
N GLY A 758 30.52 14.07 29.74
CA GLY A 758 31.67 14.58 30.49
C GLY A 758 31.39 15.77 31.41
N GLY A 759 30.19 16.36 31.35
CA GLY A 759 29.79 17.48 32.22
C GLY A 759 29.45 17.05 33.66
N MET A 760 28.59 16.05 33.83
CA MET A 760 28.18 15.59 35.17
C MET A 760 29.12 14.53 35.77
N VAL A 761 29.70 13.67 34.94
CA VAL A 761 30.62 12.60 35.36
C VAL A 761 31.93 12.80 34.60
N PRO A 762 33.07 12.98 35.30
CA PRO A 762 34.35 13.16 34.63
C PRO A 762 34.78 11.86 33.94
N VAL A 763 34.70 11.84 32.62
CA VAL A 763 35.15 10.73 31.76
C VAL A 763 36.63 10.81 31.40
N THR A 764 37.22 12.01 31.43
CA THR A 764 38.61 12.28 31.10
C THR A 764 39.57 11.56 32.05
N GLY A 765 40.64 10.97 31.51
CA GLY A 765 41.64 10.21 32.28
C GLY A 765 41.22 8.78 32.67
N ARG A 766 39.95 8.40 32.47
CA ARG A 766 39.46 7.03 32.76
C ARG A 766 39.54 6.15 31.51
N LEU A 767 40.45 5.18 31.52
CA LEU A 767 40.66 4.26 30.40
C LEU A 767 39.40 3.40 30.16
N GLY A 768 39.04 3.19 28.90
CA GLY A 768 37.77 2.57 28.47
C GLY A 768 36.62 3.58 28.45
N LEU A 769 36.33 4.24 29.57
CA LEU A 769 35.21 5.20 29.67
C LEU A 769 35.40 6.43 28.76
N ASN A 770 36.63 6.95 28.67
CA ASN A 770 36.95 8.06 27.78
C ASN A 770 36.73 7.68 26.30
N GLN A 771 37.21 6.51 25.87
CA GLN A 771 37.02 6.02 24.50
C GLN A 771 35.53 5.78 24.18
N LEU A 772 34.76 5.23 25.13
CA LEU A 772 33.31 5.05 24.97
C LEU A 772 32.58 6.39 24.80
N SER A 773 33.03 7.44 25.49
CA SER A 773 32.44 8.79 25.36
C SER A 773 32.59 9.38 23.95
N TRP A 774 33.63 9.02 23.19
CA TRP A 774 33.85 9.55 21.85
C TRP A 774 32.77 9.12 20.85
N ALA A 775 32.03 8.04 21.14
CA ALA A 775 30.89 7.58 20.34
C ALA A 775 29.56 8.28 20.73
N MET A 776 29.57 9.32 21.55
CA MET A 776 28.35 10.02 21.99
C MET A 776 28.34 11.46 21.46
N PRO A 777 27.33 11.90 20.68
CA PRO A 777 27.25 13.28 20.21
C PRO A 777 27.30 14.32 21.34
N ALA A 778 26.61 14.07 22.45
CA ALA A 778 26.59 14.95 23.62
C ALA A 778 28.00 15.25 24.20
N ARG A 779 28.98 14.35 24.01
CA ARG A 779 30.37 14.52 24.46
C ARG A 779 31.10 15.64 23.72
N TRP A 780 30.92 15.68 22.40
CA TRP A 780 31.53 16.65 21.50
C TRP A 780 30.75 17.96 21.49
N GLY A 781 29.42 17.88 21.61
CA GLY A 781 28.57 19.06 21.87
C GLY A 781 28.97 19.80 23.14
N TYR A 782 29.12 19.08 24.26
CA TYR A 782 29.54 19.67 25.54
C TYR A 782 30.95 20.28 25.46
N ALA A 783 31.89 19.64 24.76
CA ALA A 783 33.23 20.17 24.56
C ALA A 783 33.21 21.48 23.74
N ALA A 784 32.55 21.49 22.58
CA ALA A 784 32.40 22.68 21.74
C ALA A 784 31.66 23.82 22.46
N ALA A 785 30.63 23.52 23.26
CA ALA A 785 29.89 24.53 24.02
C ALA A 785 30.74 25.09 25.17
N SER A 786 31.51 24.25 25.86
CA SER A 786 32.47 24.66 26.89
C SER A 786 33.60 25.53 26.31
N SER A 787 34.07 25.20 25.09
CA SER A 787 34.99 26.04 24.32
C SER A 787 34.36 27.37 23.93
N THR A 788 33.10 27.39 23.47
CA THR A 788 32.39 28.62 23.07
C THR A 788 32.21 29.58 24.25
N VAL A 789 31.79 29.06 25.39
CA VAL A 789 31.48 29.83 26.61
C VAL A 789 32.73 30.21 27.42
N ASP A 790 33.90 29.64 27.09
CA ASP A 790 35.14 29.70 27.90
C ASP A 790 34.92 29.22 29.34
N LEU A 791 34.37 28.00 29.46
CA LEU A 791 33.95 27.45 30.76
C LEU A 791 35.11 27.38 31.76
N ARG A 792 36.34 27.16 31.28
CA ARG A 792 37.58 27.14 32.05
C ARG A 792 37.91 28.47 32.73
N HIS A 793 37.40 29.58 32.22
CA HIS A 793 37.53 30.90 32.83
C HIS A 793 36.35 31.23 33.75
N LEU A 794 35.13 30.80 33.41
CA LEU A 794 33.93 31.12 34.18
C LEU A 794 33.80 30.33 35.50
N VAL A 795 34.32 29.10 35.56
CA VAL A 795 34.17 28.21 36.72
C VAL A 795 35.53 27.90 37.34
N PRO A 796 35.68 27.95 38.69
CA PRO A 796 36.94 27.61 39.37
C PRO A 796 37.48 26.23 38.99
N GLY A 797 38.80 26.15 38.74
CA GLY A 797 39.47 24.91 38.30
C GLY A 797 39.42 23.74 39.30
N SER A 798 39.00 23.98 40.56
CA SER A 798 38.72 22.94 41.56
C SER A 798 37.37 22.22 41.33
N LEU A 799 36.45 22.84 40.58
CA LEU A 799 35.11 22.33 40.27
C LEU A 799 34.99 21.79 38.83
N LEU A 800 36.02 21.99 37.99
CA LEU A 800 36.06 21.52 36.60
C LEU A 800 36.99 20.34 36.39
N SER A 801 36.57 19.41 35.52
CA SER A 801 37.51 18.44 34.95
C SER A 801 38.47 19.12 33.98
N GLN A 802 39.77 18.81 34.03
CA GLN A 802 40.76 19.37 33.09
C GLN A 802 40.73 18.64 31.74
N ASP A 803 39.63 18.76 30.99
CA ASP A 803 39.54 18.21 29.63
C ASP A 803 40.14 19.16 28.60
N ARG A 804 41.12 18.68 27.81
CA ARG A 804 41.77 19.42 26.73
C ARG A 804 40.78 19.95 25.69
N PHE A 805 39.65 19.28 25.48
CA PHE A 805 38.65 19.69 24.50
C PHE A 805 37.80 20.90 24.96
N TRP A 806 37.98 21.40 26.20
CA TRP A 806 37.25 22.59 26.69
C TRP A 806 38.06 23.88 26.57
N GLN A 807 39.19 23.88 25.86
CA GLN A 807 39.99 25.08 25.63
C GLN A 807 39.30 26.02 24.65
N HIS A 808 39.06 27.28 25.05
CA HIS A 808 38.59 28.36 24.17
C HIS A 808 39.65 28.67 23.10
N ALA A 809 39.61 27.90 22.02
CA ALA A 809 40.48 28.04 20.86
C ALA A 809 39.77 27.57 19.57
N PRO A 810 39.95 28.26 18.43
CA PRO A 810 39.32 27.89 17.16
C PRO A 810 39.62 26.45 16.73
N LYS A 811 40.85 25.96 16.97
CA LYS A 811 41.28 24.60 16.62
C LYS A 811 40.52 23.53 17.43
N THR A 812 40.19 23.81 18.68
CA THR A 812 39.47 22.88 19.57
C THR A 812 38.01 22.80 19.15
N TRP A 813 37.34 23.96 19.01
CA TRP A 813 35.96 24.02 18.56
C TRP A 813 35.76 23.39 17.18
N LEU A 814 36.65 23.66 16.21
CA LEU A 814 36.60 23.04 14.88
C LEU A 814 36.80 21.52 14.92
N LEU A 815 37.62 21.00 15.83
CA LEU A 815 37.81 19.55 16.02
C LEU A 815 36.53 18.89 16.53
N ASP A 816 35.90 19.47 17.54
CA ASP A 816 34.68 18.94 18.15
C ASP A 816 33.50 18.95 17.16
N MET A 817 33.35 20.05 16.40
CA MET A 817 32.35 20.18 15.33
C MET A 817 32.62 19.24 14.15
N ALA A 818 33.90 19.05 13.76
CA ALA A 818 34.28 18.06 12.76
C ALA A 818 33.97 16.62 13.23
N MET A 819 34.10 16.34 14.53
CA MET A 819 33.75 15.03 15.09
C MET A 819 32.24 14.80 15.12
N LEU A 820 31.42 15.81 15.44
CA LEU A 820 29.96 15.74 15.30
C LEU A 820 29.54 15.44 13.85
N ALA A 821 30.20 16.05 12.87
CA ALA A 821 30.00 15.76 11.44
C ALA A 821 30.46 14.34 11.06
N ALA A 822 31.62 13.89 11.57
CA ALA A 822 32.14 12.54 11.32
C ALA A 822 31.23 11.45 11.89
N LEU A 823 30.75 11.61 13.13
CA LEU A 823 29.75 10.72 13.75
C LEU A 823 28.46 10.69 12.92
N SER A 824 27.97 11.84 12.48
CA SER A 824 26.79 11.95 11.62
C SER A 824 26.94 11.17 10.31
N LEU A 825 28.10 11.27 9.65
CA LEU A 825 28.41 10.51 8.43
C LEU A 825 28.53 9.00 8.71
N LEU A 826 29.18 8.62 9.82
CA LEU A 826 29.35 7.22 10.23
C LEU A 826 28.00 6.55 10.52
N TYR A 827 27.13 7.19 11.31
CA TYR A 827 25.78 6.71 11.59
C TYR A 827 24.91 6.63 10.33
N GLY A 828 24.95 7.66 9.46
CA GLY A 828 24.23 7.65 8.19
C GLY A 828 24.71 6.54 7.25
N GLY A 829 26.03 6.32 7.18
CA GLY A 829 26.65 5.22 6.44
C GLY A 829 26.24 3.84 6.99
N PHE A 830 26.21 3.69 8.32
CA PHE A 830 25.75 2.48 8.99
C PHE A 830 24.27 2.17 8.68
N VAL A 831 23.37 3.16 8.79
CA VAL A 831 21.95 3.01 8.40
C VAL A 831 21.86 2.55 6.94
N ARG A 832 22.55 3.24 6.02
CA ARG A 832 22.58 2.90 4.59
C ARG A 832 23.03 1.46 4.34
N TRP A 833 24.09 1.02 5.00
CA TRP A 833 24.57 -0.36 4.91
C TRP A 833 23.53 -1.36 5.44
N LYS A 834 22.85 -1.04 6.54
CA LYS A 834 21.86 -1.90 7.19
C LYS A 834 20.57 -2.09 6.40
N ILE A 835 20.07 -1.04 5.74
CA ILE A 835 18.77 -1.06 5.04
C ILE A 835 18.85 -1.36 3.53
N ARG A 836 20.06 -1.45 2.96
CA ARG A 836 20.24 -1.85 1.56
C ARG A 836 19.77 -3.30 1.39
N LEU A 837 18.97 -3.59 0.35
CA LEU A 837 18.72 -4.97 -0.07
C LEU A 837 20.05 -5.67 -0.31
N ARG A 838 20.23 -6.85 0.31
CA ARG A 838 21.20 -7.82 -0.17
C ARG A 838 20.66 -8.29 -1.53
N ARG A 839 21.41 -7.98 -2.60
CA ARG A 839 21.21 -8.57 -3.93
C ARG A 839 21.60 -10.03 -3.84
#